data_AF-A0A7S2J210-F1
#
_entry.id   AF-A0A7S2J210-F1
#
_cell.length_a   1.000
_cell.length_b   1.000
_cell.length_c   1.000
_cell.angle_alpha   90.00
_cell.angle_beta   90.00
_cell.angle_gamma   90.00
#
_symmetry.space_group_name_H-M   'P 1'
#
loop_
_entity.id
_entity.type
_entity.pdbx_description
1 polymer ?
#
loop_
_entity_poly.entity_id
_entity_poly.type
_entity_poly.pdbx_seq_one_letter_code
_entity_poly.pdbx_strand_id
1 'polypeptide(L)'
;RESERAATLCRGHRRGFPLVNQRARRQVLMQNEPDAALVALLAEMSLADLHTTLAGETLSLLMEMERPALLAHLKTTGVTVLTQRQKLATAIAKAKRNGGVLPAGAAAPAAPTEPAATAPTAPTLLPRVAPPTKPIATTPAELSLPHVDAKQMQLAAGRAVDAAPHAAAAALTEDLANLKPAPARGKFVSESTGRSKVGKWTPVEPSITGKLRSVTPFETHLKMKPRDEFAKEMAKLGPDSPPIGHFHDLPFPYTFEMIVAMGAPWLTKALHAAGTLPRTNRVVTLEAEPFVGGSMSLKAFLRVSYETPHEALHTRLFVKYPFPATTPHEQKGTYIGKFVMNNDGPEMDFMRLLSAAAPCRSPMYYFGDICLKTGMALLITECLEVPSHTSDFGPFEYEPIPYKSVDYLLDQPMAYYEAMTRNIAQLAAWGKIGKLGGGIEDLFPPPSYPAAFFLGTNKRVETYIAFLSQHATCLVPPTMCTPDVGAAMMETLCEVERSQRAILDYLFLHKEYCGFTHQNMNTDNATFWRDEHGRIHSGFIDWGRFKKDNFARALSNGYMCTDMCEMLQEHDMHLVRTYVDAFNASGGEQLQRLDFDVMWKHYLLSWLLLGLSVVDMPRQICYLCGPSTALEQWATITDYKDARVFNMPQYMNGCVAIVRNFAHYFTTKKLAAFWKEWKEAHLVEKPGKSVYELKPQAVDVS
;
A
#
# COMPACT_ATOMS: atom_id res chain seq x y z
N ARG A 1 46.01 -25.47 23.07
CA ARG A 1 45.73 -26.90 22.81
C ARG A 1 45.09 -27.64 24.00
N GLU A 2 44.72 -26.95 25.09
CA GLU A 2 43.81 -27.48 26.13
C GLU A 2 42.49 -26.68 26.23
N SER A 3 42.14 -25.95 25.17
CA SER A 3 40.89 -25.19 25.08
C SER A 3 39.77 -25.97 24.36
N GLU A 4 39.93 -27.29 24.19
CA GLU A 4 39.07 -28.14 23.35
C GLU A 4 38.50 -29.38 24.04
N ARG A 5 38.63 -29.56 25.36
CA ARG A 5 38.16 -30.78 26.07
C ARG A 5 37.52 -30.54 27.44
N ALA A 6 36.52 -29.66 27.49
CA ALA A 6 35.58 -29.61 28.61
C ALA A 6 34.13 -29.69 28.13
N ALA A 7 33.86 -30.66 27.26
CA ALA A 7 32.57 -31.31 27.22
C ALA A 7 32.53 -32.32 28.36
N THR A 8 31.87 -32.04 29.48
CA THR A 8 31.32 -33.12 30.33
C THR A 8 30.12 -32.64 31.16
N LEU A 9 28.95 -33.05 30.67
CA LEU A 9 27.75 -33.48 31.39
C LEU A 9 27.15 -32.64 32.53
N CYS A 10 25.95 -32.16 32.22
CA CYS A 10 24.73 -32.20 33.03
C CYS A 10 24.68 -33.30 34.11
N ARG A 11 24.34 -32.89 35.33
CA ARG A 11 23.50 -33.55 36.37
C ARG A 11 23.59 -32.67 37.62
N GLY A 12 22.56 -32.17 38.30
CA GLY A 12 21.11 -32.29 38.25
C GLY A 12 20.54 -31.91 39.63
N HIS A 13 19.24 -31.53 39.67
CA HIS A 13 18.34 -31.39 40.84
C HIS A 13 18.48 -30.16 41.74
N ARG A 14 17.44 -29.59 42.37
CA ARG A 14 15.96 -29.44 42.20
C ARG A 14 15.51 -28.56 43.41
N ARG A 15 14.34 -27.89 43.29
CA ARG A 15 13.54 -27.18 44.33
C ARG A 15 13.99 -25.73 44.65
N GLY A 16 13.12 -24.72 44.73
CA GLY A 16 11.65 -24.68 44.66
C GLY A 16 11.10 -23.25 44.54
N PHE A 17 9.82 -23.17 44.17
CA PHE A 17 8.95 -21.99 44.27
C PHE A 17 8.53 -21.78 45.74
N PRO A 18 8.20 -20.54 46.18
CA PRO A 18 6.82 -20.05 46.01
C PRO A 18 6.67 -18.56 45.65
N LEU A 19 5.51 -18.28 45.05
CA LEU A 19 4.88 -16.99 44.83
C LEU A 19 4.80 -16.12 46.10
N VAL A 20 5.19 -14.84 46.00
CA VAL A 20 4.50 -13.71 46.67
C VAL A 20 4.52 -12.48 45.77
N ASN A 21 3.33 -12.12 45.30
CA ASN A 21 2.79 -10.75 45.16
C ASN A 21 3.80 -9.59 45.15
N GLN A 22 4.01 -8.98 43.97
CA GLN A 22 4.30 -7.53 43.87
C GLN A 22 3.31 -6.86 42.93
N ARG A 23 2.05 -6.91 43.33
CA ARG A 23 0.98 -6.01 42.89
C ARG A 23 1.05 -4.67 43.63
N ALA A 24 2.26 -4.11 43.77
CA ALA A 24 2.52 -2.86 44.51
C ALA A 24 3.77 -2.10 44.00
N ARG A 25 3.96 -1.99 42.68
CA ARG A 25 4.87 -1.02 42.04
C ARG A 25 4.19 -0.30 40.86
N ARG A 26 2.88 -0.07 41.00
CA ARG A 26 2.05 0.69 40.06
C ARG A 26 1.21 1.74 40.81
N GLN A 27 1.90 2.52 41.63
CA GLN A 27 1.49 3.81 42.19
C GLN A 27 2.77 4.40 42.79
N VAL A 28 3.02 5.71 42.59
CA VAL A 28 4.24 6.49 42.97
C VAL A 28 5.24 6.82 41.83
N LEU A 29 4.96 6.53 40.54
CA LEU A 29 5.73 7.14 39.43
C LEU A 29 4.83 7.79 38.36
N MET A 30 3.77 8.46 38.81
CA MET A 30 2.99 9.40 38.01
C MET A 30 2.91 10.70 38.80
N GLN A 31 3.98 11.50 38.70
CA GLN A 31 4.04 12.94 38.90
C GLN A 31 5.52 13.33 38.81
N ASN A 32 5.94 13.58 37.58
CA ASN A 32 6.92 14.58 37.19
C ASN A 32 6.81 14.57 35.67
N GLU A 33 5.95 15.44 35.15
CA GLU A 33 6.04 15.80 33.74
C GLU A 33 7.48 16.24 33.47
N PRO A 34 8.05 15.92 32.29
CA PRO A 34 9.29 16.58 31.91
C PRO A 34 9.03 18.08 31.92
N ASP A 35 9.93 18.85 32.51
CA ASP A 35 9.87 20.29 32.39
C ASP A 35 10.08 20.64 30.91
N ALA A 36 8.98 20.71 30.18
CA ALA A 36 8.94 21.04 28.76
C ALA A 36 9.56 22.42 28.54
N ALA A 37 9.55 23.28 29.57
CA ALA A 37 10.26 24.53 29.59
C ALA A 37 11.78 24.33 29.50
N LEU A 38 12.38 23.37 30.22
CA LEU A 38 13.84 23.12 30.17
C LEU A 38 14.31 22.60 28.81
N VAL A 39 13.49 21.78 28.13
CA VAL A 39 13.82 21.26 26.78
C VAL A 39 13.64 22.34 25.71
N ALA A 40 12.67 23.24 25.87
CA ALA A 40 12.54 24.43 25.02
C ALA A 40 13.68 25.43 25.29
N LEU A 41 14.03 25.66 26.56
CA LEU A 41 15.13 26.52 26.99
C LEU A 41 16.45 26.09 26.32
N LEU A 42 16.81 24.81 26.41
CA LEU A 42 18.05 24.27 25.83
C LEU A 42 18.10 24.30 24.29
N ALA A 43 16.94 24.35 23.62
CA ALA A 43 16.87 24.45 22.16
C ALA A 43 16.99 25.90 21.65
N GLU A 44 16.71 26.87 22.52
CA GLU A 44 16.75 28.31 22.22
C GLU A 44 17.98 29.03 22.82
N MET A 45 18.77 28.32 23.62
CA MET A 45 19.95 28.88 24.29
C MET A 45 21.05 29.32 23.33
N SER A 46 21.62 30.49 23.63
CA SER A 46 22.78 31.00 22.91
C SER A 46 24.03 30.17 23.21
N LEU A 47 25.07 30.34 22.41
CA LEU A 47 26.36 29.66 22.60
C LEU A 47 26.96 29.92 24.00
N ALA A 48 26.71 31.10 24.56
CA ALA A 48 27.17 31.51 25.89
C ALA A 48 26.46 30.75 27.01
N ASP A 49 25.14 30.53 26.88
CA ASP A 49 24.32 29.86 27.90
C ASP A 49 24.56 28.35 27.91
N LEU A 50 24.81 27.75 26.75
CA LEU A 50 25.22 26.35 26.64
C LEU A 50 26.58 26.12 27.33
N HIS A 51 27.49 27.09 27.21
CA HIS A 51 28.79 27.12 27.87
C HIS A 51 28.69 27.16 29.40
N THR A 52 27.73 27.94 29.94
CA THR A 52 27.47 28.03 31.39
C THR A 52 26.85 26.74 31.93
N THR A 53 26.04 26.04 31.13
CA THR A 53 25.29 24.84 31.55
C THR A 53 26.12 23.57 31.52
N LEU A 54 27.09 23.47 30.61
CA LEU A 54 27.98 22.29 30.46
C LEU A 54 29.20 22.31 31.39
N ALA A 55 29.14 23.07 32.50
CA ALA A 55 30.12 23.07 33.58
C ALA A 55 31.58 23.09 33.12
N GLY A 56 31.95 24.05 32.27
CA GLY A 56 33.35 24.40 32.00
C GLY A 56 34.04 23.64 30.86
N GLU A 57 33.32 22.82 30.08
CA GLU A 57 33.89 22.24 28.87
C GLU A 57 33.80 23.21 27.68
N THR A 58 34.91 23.39 26.95
CA THR A 58 34.90 24.18 25.71
C THR A 58 34.12 23.45 24.64
N LEU A 59 33.10 24.09 24.06
CA LEU A 59 32.27 23.54 22.98
C LEU A 59 33.12 22.94 21.82
N SER A 60 34.31 23.49 21.57
CA SER A 60 35.30 22.95 20.63
C SER A 60 35.68 21.49 20.90
N LEU A 61 35.82 21.07 22.16
CA LEU A 61 36.12 19.69 22.54
C LEU A 61 34.98 18.75 22.17
N LEU A 62 33.74 19.16 22.41
CA LEU A 62 32.54 18.39 22.06
C LEU A 62 32.35 18.27 20.54
N MET A 63 32.74 19.29 19.77
CA MET A 63 32.67 19.29 18.32
C MET A 63 33.69 18.33 17.68
N GLU A 64 34.80 18.03 18.35
CA GLU A 64 35.77 17.04 17.87
C GLU A 64 35.44 15.59 18.26
N MET A 65 34.42 15.35 19.08
CA MET A 65 34.00 14.00 19.43
C MET A 65 33.18 13.34 18.31
N GLU A 66 33.56 12.10 17.98
CA GLU A 66 32.71 11.23 17.16
C GLU A 66 31.37 10.96 17.85
N ARG A 67 30.29 10.83 17.07
CA ARG A 67 28.91 10.78 17.59
C ARG A 67 28.70 9.77 18.73
N PRO A 68 29.24 8.53 18.69
CA PRO A 68 29.11 7.60 19.80
C PRO A 68 29.81 8.06 21.08
N ALA A 69 31.00 8.67 20.96
CA ALA A 69 31.76 9.22 22.09
C ALA A 69 31.04 10.43 22.70
N LEU A 70 30.50 11.31 21.85
CA LEU A 70 29.70 12.46 22.27
C LEU A 70 28.44 12.01 23.04
N LEU A 71 27.72 10.99 22.56
CA LEU A 71 26.52 10.48 23.25
C LEU A 71 26.84 9.79 24.59
N ALA A 72 28.01 9.17 24.71
CA ALA A 72 28.49 8.58 25.96
C ALA A 72 28.90 9.69 26.95
N HIS A 73 29.62 10.69 26.46
CA HIS A 73 30.06 11.85 27.23
C HIS A 73 28.90 12.69 27.77
N LEU A 74 27.92 13.00 26.92
CA LEU A 74 26.69 13.69 27.33
C LEU A 74 25.90 12.91 28.40
N LYS A 75 26.01 11.57 28.41
CA LYS A 75 25.38 10.74 29.44
C LYS A 75 26.08 10.90 30.78
N THR A 76 27.42 10.94 30.78
CA THR A 76 28.22 11.06 32.00
C THR A 76 28.20 12.47 32.58
N THR A 77 27.93 13.49 31.75
CA THR A 77 27.77 14.89 32.18
C THR A 77 26.32 15.27 32.53
N GLY A 78 25.41 14.30 32.65
CA GLY A 78 24.09 14.49 33.24
C GLY A 78 22.89 14.46 32.29
N VAL A 79 23.10 14.39 30.97
CA VAL A 79 22.01 14.21 29.98
C VAL A 79 21.62 12.73 29.90
N THR A 80 20.91 12.24 30.90
CA THR A 80 20.61 10.81 31.05
C THR A 80 19.62 10.27 30.01
N VAL A 81 18.71 11.11 29.51
CA VAL A 81 17.68 10.76 28.53
C VAL A 81 18.25 10.64 27.12
N LEU A 82 18.05 9.49 26.45
CA LEU A 82 18.66 9.18 25.15
C LEU A 82 18.24 10.14 24.03
N THR A 83 16.96 10.52 23.97
CA THR A 83 16.43 11.41 22.92
C THR A 83 16.99 12.82 23.02
N GLN A 84 17.20 13.33 24.24
CA GLN A 84 17.86 14.62 24.48
C GLN A 84 19.32 14.57 24.04
N ARG A 85 20.06 13.51 24.38
CA ARG A 85 21.44 13.31 23.89
C ARG A 85 21.53 13.30 22.36
N GLN A 86 20.58 12.65 21.70
CA GLN A 86 20.52 12.59 20.23
C GLN A 86 20.24 13.96 19.59
N LYS A 87 19.37 14.77 20.21
CA LYS A 87 19.08 16.14 19.76
C LYS A 87 20.31 17.04 19.92
N LEU A 88 20.95 17.01 21.09
CA LEU A 88 22.13 17.83 21.37
C LEU A 88 23.33 17.43 20.49
N ALA A 89 23.57 16.14 20.30
CA ALA A 89 24.60 15.66 19.37
C ALA A 89 24.35 16.11 17.92
N THR A 90 23.07 16.18 17.50
CA THR A 90 22.70 16.69 16.18
C THR A 90 22.92 18.21 16.07
N ALA A 91 22.62 18.96 17.14
CA ALA A 91 22.85 20.41 17.19
C ALA A 91 24.36 20.74 17.15
N ILE A 92 25.19 20.03 17.92
CA ILE A 92 26.65 20.18 17.93
C ILE A 92 27.24 19.85 16.55
N ALA A 93 26.77 18.77 15.89
CA ALA A 93 27.19 18.43 14.53
C ALA A 93 26.76 19.49 13.50
N LYS A 94 25.60 20.15 13.69
CA LYS A 94 25.15 21.25 12.84
C LYS A 94 25.99 22.51 13.06
N ALA A 95 26.32 22.85 14.31
CA ALA A 95 27.25 23.93 14.64
C ALA A 95 28.64 23.69 14.01
N LYS A 96 29.13 22.44 14.01
CA LYS A 96 30.42 22.08 13.36
C LYS A 96 30.43 22.37 11.88
N ARG A 97 29.37 22.00 11.18
CA ARG A 97 29.22 22.28 9.74
C ARG A 97 29.11 23.77 9.43
N ASN A 98 28.64 24.57 10.39
CA ASN A 98 28.44 26.01 10.24
C ASN A 98 29.60 26.85 10.84
N GLY A 99 30.80 26.27 11.00
CA GLY A 99 31.97 27.00 11.51
C GLY A 99 31.84 27.48 12.96
N GLY A 100 31.06 26.78 13.79
CA GLY A 100 30.84 27.13 15.20
C GLY A 100 29.61 27.99 15.47
N VAL A 101 28.82 28.34 14.45
CA VAL A 101 27.63 29.20 14.59
C VAL A 101 26.34 28.38 14.52
N LEU A 102 25.53 28.42 15.58
CA LEU A 102 24.16 27.88 15.56
C LEU A 102 23.20 28.89 14.90
N PRO A 103 22.20 28.44 14.11
CA PRO A 103 21.24 29.34 13.49
C PRO A 103 20.34 30.00 14.55
N ALA A 104 20.20 31.33 14.48
CA ALA A 104 19.33 32.09 15.38
C ALA A 104 17.84 31.80 15.13
N GLY A 105 17.08 31.57 16.21
CA GLY A 105 15.62 31.54 16.18
C GLY A 105 15.03 32.96 16.11
N ALA A 106 13.93 33.13 15.38
CA ALA A 106 13.24 34.40 15.20
C ALA A 106 12.63 34.91 16.52
N ALA A 107 12.78 36.21 16.78
CA ALA A 107 12.27 36.89 17.98
C ALA A 107 10.73 36.93 18.05
N ALA A 108 10.17 36.61 19.21
CA ALA A 108 8.74 36.78 19.53
C ALA A 108 8.46 38.18 20.13
N PRO A 109 7.25 38.76 19.92
CA PRO A 109 6.93 40.12 20.35
C PRO A 109 6.60 40.20 21.85
N ALA A 110 6.78 41.41 22.40
CA ALA A 110 6.62 41.73 23.81
C ALA A 110 5.19 41.51 24.36
N ALA A 111 5.11 41.06 25.61
CA ALA A 111 3.87 40.82 26.36
C ALA A 111 3.13 42.13 26.70
N PRO A 112 1.78 42.13 26.74
CA PRO A 112 1.02 43.29 27.17
C PRO A 112 0.86 43.35 28.70
N THR A 113 0.90 44.56 29.22
CA THR A 113 0.59 44.94 30.61
C THR A 113 -0.91 44.90 30.90
N GLU A 114 -1.27 44.44 32.10
CA GLU A 114 -2.64 44.49 32.66
C GLU A 114 -3.15 45.93 32.83
N PRO A 115 -4.48 46.13 32.76
CA PRO A 115 -5.12 47.20 33.52
C PRO A 115 -6.23 46.71 34.45
N ALA A 116 -6.40 47.50 35.50
CA ALA A 116 -7.26 47.31 36.65
C ALA A 116 -8.78 47.32 36.36
N ALA A 117 -9.50 46.69 37.28
CA ALA A 117 -10.95 46.47 37.30
C ALA A 117 -11.80 47.75 37.46
N THR A 118 -12.97 47.77 36.81
CA THR A 118 -14.19 48.48 37.27
C THR A 118 -15.47 47.74 36.82
N ALA A 119 -16.52 47.86 37.63
CA ALA A 119 -17.77 47.08 37.65
C ALA A 119 -18.82 47.48 36.57
N PRO A 120 -19.93 46.72 36.38
CA PRO A 120 -20.75 46.79 35.17
C PRO A 120 -22.01 47.67 35.32
N THR A 121 -22.44 48.27 34.21
CA THR A 121 -23.79 48.84 34.03
C THR A 121 -24.42 48.36 32.72
N ALA A 122 -25.73 48.15 32.79
CA ALA A 122 -26.63 47.46 31.84
C ALA A 122 -26.82 48.14 30.46
N PRO A 123 -27.45 47.47 29.47
CA PRO A 123 -27.37 47.84 28.06
C PRO A 123 -28.52 48.77 27.61
N THR A 124 -28.22 49.64 26.65
CA THR A 124 -29.24 50.39 25.87
C THR A 124 -29.03 50.16 24.37
N LEU A 125 -30.15 50.05 23.66
CA LEU A 125 -30.36 49.60 22.29
C LEU A 125 -30.04 50.64 21.18
N LEU A 126 -29.51 50.12 20.05
CA LEU A 126 -29.71 50.52 18.62
C LEU A 126 -29.12 51.88 18.11
N PRO A 127 -28.96 52.12 16.77
CA PRO A 127 -29.27 51.30 15.57
C PRO A 127 -28.16 51.24 14.46
N ARG A 128 -28.48 50.42 13.45
CA ARG A 128 -27.86 50.24 12.11
C ARG A 128 -27.40 51.53 11.40
N VAL A 129 -26.28 51.43 10.68
CA VAL A 129 -25.91 52.33 9.56
C VAL A 129 -25.48 51.51 8.33
N ALA A 130 -25.93 51.98 7.17
CA ALA A 130 -25.85 51.40 5.84
C ALA A 130 -24.45 51.56 5.17
N PRO A 131 -24.18 50.87 4.04
CA PRO A 131 -22.84 50.76 3.46
C PRO A 131 -22.52 51.91 2.50
N PRO A 132 -21.23 52.25 2.28
CA PRO A 132 -20.87 53.14 1.21
C PRO A 132 -20.62 52.38 -0.10
N THR A 133 -21.20 52.95 -1.14
CA THR A 133 -21.07 52.63 -2.55
C THR A 133 -19.81 53.24 -3.18
N LYS A 134 -19.34 52.57 -4.24
CA LYS A 134 -18.62 53.06 -5.45
C LYS A 134 -17.08 53.02 -5.52
N PRO A 135 -16.54 52.88 -6.76
CA PRO A 135 -15.34 52.11 -7.06
C PRO A 135 -14.11 53.00 -7.30
N ILE A 136 -12.92 52.42 -7.15
CA ILE A 136 -11.66 53.08 -7.57
C ILE A 136 -10.97 52.20 -8.61
N ALA A 137 -10.58 52.88 -9.69
CA ALA A 137 -9.92 52.37 -10.86
C ALA A 137 -8.45 52.00 -10.62
N THR A 138 -7.98 51.18 -11.54
CA THR A 138 -6.66 50.57 -11.74
C THR A 138 -5.49 51.54 -11.91
N THR A 139 -4.35 51.17 -11.31
CA THR A 139 -2.99 51.28 -11.90
C THR A 139 -2.08 50.23 -11.26
N PRO A 140 -1.26 49.48 -12.03
CA PRO A 140 -0.35 48.47 -11.48
C PRO A 140 0.96 49.12 -11.03
N ALA A 141 1.35 48.87 -9.78
CA ALA A 141 2.69 49.17 -9.29
C ALA A 141 3.61 47.98 -9.59
N GLU A 142 4.69 48.26 -10.32
CA GLU A 142 5.81 47.34 -10.56
C GLU A 142 6.49 46.99 -9.24
N LEU A 143 6.54 45.68 -8.93
CA LEU A 143 7.39 45.12 -7.88
C LEU A 143 8.59 44.45 -8.55
N SER A 144 9.73 45.14 -8.49
CA SER A 144 11.04 44.65 -8.90
C SER A 144 11.55 43.61 -7.89
N LEU A 145 11.80 42.39 -8.38
CA LEU A 145 12.51 41.34 -7.66
C LEU A 145 14.04 41.48 -7.87
N PRO A 146 14.88 41.12 -6.89
CA PRO A 146 16.33 41.24 -7.04
C PRO A 146 16.88 40.22 -8.05
N HIS A 147 17.69 40.72 -8.97
CA HIS A 147 18.49 39.94 -9.90
C HIS A 147 19.45 39.03 -9.11
N VAL A 148 19.29 37.70 -9.27
CA VAL A 148 20.32 36.74 -8.87
C VAL A 148 21.25 36.53 -10.06
N ASP A 149 22.52 36.87 -9.87
CA ASP A 149 23.59 36.76 -10.85
C ASP A 149 23.90 35.28 -11.14
N ALA A 150 23.53 34.81 -12.32
CA ALA A 150 23.75 33.45 -12.80
C ALA A 150 25.24 33.08 -12.96
N LYS A 151 26.17 34.04 -12.77
CA LYS A 151 27.61 33.81 -12.90
C LYS A 151 28.30 33.35 -11.61
N GLN A 152 27.65 33.49 -10.44
CA GLN A 152 28.24 33.05 -9.17
C GLN A 152 27.93 31.60 -8.76
N MET A 153 26.94 30.94 -9.37
CA MET A 153 26.69 29.49 -9.11
C MET A 153 27.56 28.55 -9.94
N GLN A 154 28.26 29.03 -10.99
CA GLN A 154 29.11 28.20 -11.84
C GLN A 154 30.53 27.98 -11.31
N LEU A 155 30.96 28.69 -10.25
CA LEU A 155 32.35 28.63 -9.75
C LEU A 155 32.57 27.70 -8.53
N ALA A 156 31.52 27.08 -7.98
CA ALA A 156 31.65 26.13 -6.86
C ALA A 156 31.65 24.65 -7.27
N ALA A 157 31.46 24.32 -8.56
CA ALA A 157 31.41 22.95 -9.07
C ALA A 157 32.70 22.49 -9.78
N GLY A 158 33.77 23.27 -9.70
CA GLY A 158 35.03 22.98 -10.39
C GLY A 158 36.10 22.45 -9.46
N ARG A 159 36.09 21.13 -9.17
CA ARG A 159 37.29 20.25 -9.06
C ARG A 159 36.90 18.84 -8.58
N ALA A 160 37.37 17.86 -9.35
CA ALA A 160 37.35 16.40 -9.14
C ALA A 160 36.08 15.62 -9.55
N VAL A 161 35.78 15.56 -10.86
CA VAL A 161 35.03 14.42 -11.44
C VAL A 161 35.53 14.17 -12.87
N ASP A 162 36.60 13.38 -13.02
CA ASP A 162 37.03 12.89 -14.33
C ASP A 162 36.63 11.42 -14.54
N ALA A 163 36.11 11.14 -15.74
CA ALA A 163 35.87 9.85 -16.40
C ALA A 163 34.67 8.94 -16.00
N ALA A 164 34.08 9.01 -14.81
CA ALA A 164 32.97 8.11 -14.45
C ALA A 164 31.57 8.45 -15.06
N PRO A 165 31.15 9.72 -15.24
CA PRO A 165 29.78 10.04 -15.68
C PRO A 165 29.51 9.69 -17.15
N HIS A 166 30.55 9.72 -18.01
CA HIS A 166 30.38 9.51 -19.44
C HIS A 166 30.14 8.05 -19.81
N ALA A 167 30.74 7.10 -19.09
CA ALA A 167 30.47 5.67 -19.30
C ALA A 167 29.05 5.30 -18.84
N ALA A 168 28.57 5.86 -17.72
CA ALA A 168 27.20 5.66 -17.25
C ALA A 168 26.17 6.28 -18.21
N ALA A 169 26.42 7.49 -18.73
CA ALA A 169 25.54 8.13 -19.71
C ALA A 169 25.53 7.40 -21.07
N ALA A 170 26.67 6.88 -21.52
CA ALA A 170 26.75 6.09 -22.75
C ALA A 170 26.02 4.74 -22.63
N ALA A 171 26.22 4.01 -21.53
CA ALA A 171 25.51 2.76 -21.25
C ALA A 171 23.99 2.99 -21.14
N LEU A 172 23.57 4.09 -20.51
CA LEU A 172 22.17 4.50 -20.46
C LEU A 172 21.60 4.76 -21.85
N THR A 173 22.37 5.40 -22.74
CA THR A 173 21.92 5.71 -24.11
C THR A 173 21.71 4.45 -24.94
N GLU A 174 22.55 3.44 -24.76
CA GLU A 174 22.41 2.13 -25.42
C GLU A 174 21.20 1.35 -24.88
N ASP A 175 20.98 1.35 -23.56
CA ASP A 175 19.80 0.74 -22.94
C ASP A 175 18.49 1.42 -23.38
N LEU A 176 18.51 2.76 -23.49
CA LEU A 176 17.37 3.55 -23.96
C LEU A 176 17.03 3.29 -25.44
N ALA A 177 18.05 3.14 -26.29
CA ALA A 177 17.87 2.82 -27.70
C ALA A 177 17.25 1.42 -27.92
N ASN A 178 17.36 0.53 -26.92
CA ASN A 178 16.82 -0.82 -26.94
C ASN A 178 15.40 -0.94 -26.36
N LEU A 179 14.84 0.13 -25.77
CA LEU A 179 13.47 0.10 -25.24
C LEU A 179 12.46 0.07 -26.40
N LYS A 180 11.72 -1.03 -26.52
CA LYS A 180 10.66 -1.19 -27.53
C LYS A 180 9.31 -0.84 -26.90
N PRO A 181 8.36 -0.27 -27.67
CA PRO A 181 6.98 -0.13 -27.21
C PRO A 181 6.38 -1.51 -26.90
N ALA A 182 5.38 -1.54 -26.02
CA ALA A 182 4.64 -2.76 -25.73
C ALA A 182 4.12 -3.38 -27.05
N PRO A 183 4.30 -4.69 -27.26
CA PRO A 183 3.86 -5.34 -28.49
C PRO A 183 2.34 -5.28 -28.62
N ALA A 184 1.85 -5.29 -29.86
CA ALA A 184 0.42 -5.37 -30.11
C ALA A 184 -0.18 -6.63 -29.47
N ARG A 185 -1.35 -6.48 -28.86
CA ARG A 185 -2.10 -7.59 -28.30
C ARG A 185 -2.71 -8.44 -29.42
N GLY A 186 -2.73 -9.75 -29.23
CA GLY A 186 -3.45 -10.66 -30.10
C GLY A 186 -4.93 -10.29 -30.21
N LYS A 187 -5.56 -10.61 -31.33
CA LYS A 187 -6.93 -10.22 -31.66
C LYS A 187 -7.90 -11.36 -31.43
N PHE A 188 -9.15 -10.99 -31.17
CA PHE A 188 -10.26 -11.93 -31.22
C PHE A 188 -10.52 -12.34 -32.67
N VAL A 189 -10.56 -13.64 -32.94
CA VAL A 189 -11.00 -14.22 -34.21
C VAL A 189 -12.30 -14.98 -33.98
N SER A 190 -13.21 -14.95 -34.97
CA SER A 190 -14.54 -15.58 -34.83
C SER A 190 -14.48 -17.12 -34.79
N GLU A 191 -13.40 -17.70 -35.30
CA GLU A 191 -13.14 -19.14 -35.29
C GLU A 191 -12.26 -19.52 -34.10
N SER A 192 -12.32 -20.77 -33.65
CA SER A 192 -11.38 -21.25 -32.63
C SER A 192 -9.96 -21.30 -33.20
N THR A 193 -8.97 -20.97 -32.39
CA THR A 193 -7.55 -21.13 -32.74
C THR A 193 -7.04 -22.56 -32.49
N GLY A 194 -7.92 -23.46 -32.03
CA GLY A 194 -7.59 -24.85 -31.66
C GLY A 194 -7.04 -24.99 -30.24
N ARG A 195 -6.99 -23.92 -29.45
CA ARG A 195 -6.55 -23.98 -28.05
C ARG A 195 -7.65 -24.47 -27.13
N SER A 196 -7.23 -24.86 -25.92
CA SER A 196 -8.12 -25.26 -24.84
C SER A 196 -9.15 -24.18 -24.55
N LYS A 197 -10.42 -24.59 -24.52
CA LYS A 197 -11.51 -23.71 -24.12
C LYS A 197 -11.59 -23.63 -22.61
N VAL A 198 -11.88 -22.44 -22.10
CA VAL A 198 -12.34 -22.19 -20.74
C VAL A 198 -13.62 -22.99 -20.53
N GLY A 199 -13.49 -24.12 -19.82
CA GLY A 199 -14.65 -24.94 -19.45
C GLY A 199 -15.68 -24.12 -18.66
N LYS A 200 -16.95 -24.51 -18.77
CA LYS A 200 -18.06 -23.89 -18.03
C LYS A 200 -17.72 -23.86 -16.53
N TRP A 201 -17.65 -22.66 -15.97
CA TRP A 201 -17.49 -22.51 -14.53
C TRP A 201 -18.80 -22.82 -13.82
N THR A 202 -18.78 -23.81 -12.94
CA THR A 202 -19.91 -24.14 -12.07
C THR A 202 -19.40 -24.06 -10.64
N PRO A 203 -19.81 -23.02 -9.89
CA PRO A 203 -19.43 -22.91 -8.49
C PRO A 203 -19.87 -24.15 -7.72
N VAL A 204 -18.97 -24.64 -6.89
CA VAL A 204 -19.19 -25.83 -6.06
C VAL A 204 -19.04 -25.44 -4.61
N GLU A 205 -19.91 -25.97 -3.74
CA GLU A 205 -19.76 -25.75 -2.31
C GLU A 205 -18.37 -26.26 -1.86
N PRO A 206 -17.59 -25.46 -1.13
CA PRO A 206 -16.23 -25.84 -0.78
C PRO A 206 -16.24 -27.08 0.12
N SER A 207 -15.56 -28.16 -0.29
CA SER A 207 -15.36 -29.34 0.56
C SER A 207 -14.28 -29.09 1.62
N ILE A 208 -14.51 -28.12 2.50
CA ILE A 208 -13.53 -27.76 3.53
C ILE A 208 -13.66 -28.76 4.68
N THR A 209 -12.59 -29.49 4.97
CA THR A 209 -12.54 -30.38 6.15
C THR A 209 -12.76 -29.58 7.44
N GLY A 210 -13.29 -30.22 8.49
CA GLY A 210 -13.54 -29.56 9.78
C GLY A 210 -12.30 -28.86 10.37
N LYS A 211 -11.10 -29.44 10.17
CA LYS A 211 -9.81 -28.85 10.60
C LYS A 211 -9.48 -27.55 9.85
N LEU A 212 -9.81 -27.46 8.56
CA LEU A 212 -9.56 -26.25 7.79
C LEU A 212 -10.55 -25.13 8.15
N ARG A 213 -11.78 -25.48 8.55
CA ARG A 213 -12.76 -24.53 9.11
C ARG A 213 -12.36 -24.02 10.50
N SER A 214 -11.61 -24.79 11.30
CA SER A 214 -11.21 -24.37 12.65
C SER A 214 -10.11 -23.31 12.68
N VAL A 215 -9.36 -23.15 11.58
CA VAL A 215 -8.38 -22.07 11.46
C VAL A 215 -9.06 -20.84 10.89
N THR A 216 -9.19 -19.79 11.71
CA THR A 216 -9.93 -18.60 11.32
C THR A 216 -9.05 -17.65 10.49
N PRO A 217 -9.60 -17.01 9.44
CA PRO A 217 -8.95 -15.90 8.73
C PRO A 217 -8.42 -14.76 9.62
N PHE A 218 -8.89 -14.62 10.86
CA PHE A 218 -8.32 -13.65 11.79
C PHE A 218 -6.84 -13.93 12.14
N GLU A 219 -6.42 -15.19 12.12
CA GLU A 219 -5.06 -15.59 12.52
C GLU A 219 -4.04 -15.35 11.40
N THR A 220 -4.49 -15.39 10.15
CA THR A 220 -3.67 -15.20 8.94
C THR A 220 -3.50 -13.71 8.61
N HIS A 221 -4.36 -12.86 9.16
CA HIS A 221 -4.20 -11.41 9.16
C HIS A 221 -3.15 -11.01 10.19
N LEU A 222 -1.88 -11.11 9.77
CA LEU A 222 -0.74 -10.95 10.66
C LEU A 222 -0.77 -9.60 11.37
N LYS A 223 -0.83 -9.64 12.70
CA LYS A 223 -0.61 -8.45 13.52
C LYS A 223 0.83 -7.97 13.30
N MET A 224 1.00 -6.65 13.20
CA MET A 224 2.32 -6.04 13.09
C MET A 224 3.18 -6.46 14.28
N LYS A 225 4.32 -7.11 14.00
CA LYS A 225 5.30 -7.53 15.00
C LYS A 225 6.45 -6.55 15.10
N PRO A 226 7.15 -6.44 16.24
CA PRO A 226 8.43 -5.76 16.30
C PRO A 226 9.39 -6.30 15.23
N ARG A 227 10.06 -5.40 14.51
CA ARG A 227 10.92 -5.78 13.38
C ARG A 227 12.10 -6.67 13.80
N ASP A 228 12.56 -6.54 15.04
CA ASP A 228 13.63 -7.38 15.60
C ASP A 228 13.14 -8.82 15.88
N GLU A 229 11.89 -8.99 16.30
CA GLU A 229 11.28 -10.33 16.44
C GLU A 229 11.19 -11.02 15.09
N PHE A 230 10.69 -10.32 14.06
CA PHE A 230 10.66 -10.83 12.70
C PHE A 230 12.06 -11.24 12.21
N ALA A 231 13.07 -10.39 12.40
CA ALA A 231 14.44 -10.69 11.99
C ALA A 231 15.01 -11.94 12.70
N LYS A 232 14.70 -12.14 14.00
CA LYS A 232 15.10 -13.33 14.76
C LYS A 232 14.45 -14.60 14.22
N GLU A 233 13.17 -14.55 13.84
CA GLU A 233 12.49 -15.71 13.25
C GLU A 233 13.00 -16.02 11.84
N MET A 234 13.26 -15.00 11.01
CA MET A 234 13.85 -15.18 9.69
C MET A 234 15.24 -15.80 9.73
N ALA A 235 16.07 -15.42 10.72
CA ALA A 235 17.42 -15.97 10.88
C ALA A 235 17.46 -17.47 11.24
N LYS A 236 16.33 -18.05 11.65
CA LYS A 236 16.20 -19.49 11.92
C LYS A 236 15.92 -20.31 10.67
N LEU A 237 15.48 -19.67 9.58
CA LEU A 237 15.11 -20.36 8.36
C LEU A 237 16.35 -20.83 7.60
N GLY A 238 16.27 -22.04 7.06
CA GLY A 238 17.27 -22.60 6.16
C GLY A 238 16.79 -23.91 5.53
N PRO A 239 17.60 -24.54 4.67
CA PRO A 239 17.25 -25.81 4.03
C PRO A 239 16.86 -26.90 5.04
N ASP A 240 17.56 -26.97 6.18
CA ASP A 240 17.30 -27.94 7.26
C ASP A 240 16.25 -27.49 8.27
N SER A 241 15.82 -26.23 8.20
CA SER A 241 14.80 -25.64 9.09
C SER A 241 13.81 -24.80 8.27
N PRO A 242 13.01 -25.43 7.40
CA PRO A 242 11.95 -24.75 6.66
C PRO A 242 10.92 -24.12 7.60
N PRO A 243 10.20 -23.08 7.15
CA PRO A 243 9.04 -22.58 7.86
C PRO A 243 7.98 -23.69 7.99
N ILE A 244 7.32 -23.72 9.15
CA ILE A 244 6.19 -24.62 9.40
C ILE A 244 4.90 -23.87 9.10
N GLY A 245 4.07 -24.48 8.26
CA GLY A 245 2.76 -23.98 7.86
C GLY A 245 1.73 -24.03 8.98
N HIS A 246 0.94 -22.98 9.11
CA HIS A 246 -0.13 -22.84 10.09
C HIS A 246 -1.31 -23.77 9.83
N PHE A 247 -1.71 -23.96 8.58
CA PHE A 247 -2.91 -24.73 8.26
C PHE A 247 -2.67 -26.23 8.35
N HIS A 248 -1.52 -26.69 7.87
CA HIS A 248 -1.23 -28.10 7.70
C HIS A 248 -0.21 -28.65 8.68
N ASP A 249 0.47 -27.80 9.47
CA ASP A 249 1.58 -28.18 10.36
C ASP A 249 2.68 -28.94 9.59
N LEU A 250 2.93 -28.50 8.36
CA LEU A 250 3.91 -29.08 7.47
C LEU A 250 5.06 -28.11 7.24
N PRO A 251 6.32 -28.58 7.25
CA PRO A 251 7.40 -27.83 6.64
C PRO A 251 7.12 -27.64 5.16
N PHE A 252 7.32 -26.42 4.65
CA PHE A 252 7.12 -26.11 3.23
C PHE A 252 8.34 -25.38 2.63
N PRO A 253 8.61 -25.56 1.33
CA PRO A 253 9.70 -24.86 0.66
C PRO A 253 9.34 -23.39 0.47
N TYR A 254 10.30 -22.49 0.74
CA TYR A 254 10.13 -21.04 0.55
C TYR A 254 11.15 -20.43 -0.42
N THR A 255 11.99 -21.27 -1.03
CA THR A 255 12.88 -20.89 -2.14
C THR A 255 12.70 -21.87 -3.30
N PHE A 256 13.15 -21.49 -4.50
CA PHE A 256 13.07 -22.34 -5.68
C PHE A 256 13.89 -23.64 -5.50
N GLU A 257 15.08 -23.54 -4.93
CA GLU A 257 15.97 -24.67 -4.66
C GLU A 257 15.33 -25.67 -3.72
N MET A 258 14.59 -25.19 -2.70
CA MET A 258 13.84 -26.07 -1.79
C MET A 258 12.66 -26.74 -2.49
N ILE A 259 11.96 -26.05 -3.41
CA ILE A 259 10.88 -26.67 -4.20
C ILE A 259 11.44 -27.86 -4.99
N VAL A 260 12.58 -27.67 -5.66
CA VAL A 260 13.26 -28.73 -6.42
C VAL A 260 13.75 -29.85 -5.49
N ALA A 261 14.41 -29.51 -4.38
CA ALA A 261 15.00 -30.49 -3.47
C ALA A 261 13.96 -31.33 -2.71
N MET A 262 12.85 -30.73 -2.29
CA MET A 262 11.78 -31.43 -1.57
C MET A 262 10.92 -32.30 -2.51
N GLY A 263 10.75 -31.85 -3.76
CA GLY A 263 10.27 -32.67 -4.89
C GLY A 263 8.90 -33.34 -4.71
N ALA A 264 8.68 -34.39 -5.50
CA ALA A 264 7.43 -35.15 -5.54
C ALA A 264 6.99 -35.78 -4.19
N PRO A 265 7.90 -36.30 -3.33
CA PRO A 265 7.50 -36.85 -2.04
C PRO A 265 6.86 -35.80 -1.12
N TRP A 266 7.44 -34.60 -1.06
CA TRP A 266 6.86 -33.51 -0.30
C TRP A 266 5.53 -33.04 -0.91
N LEU A 267 5.48 -32.86 -2.23
CA LEU A 267 4.25 -32.39 -2.88
C LEU A 267 3.10 -33.38 -2.65
N THR A 268 3.35 -34.69 -2.72
CA THR A 268 2.35 -35.71 -2.35
C THR A 268 1.79 -35.49 -0.95
N LYS A 269 2.67 -35.30 0.05
CA LYS A 269 2.27 -35.04 1.44
C LYS A 269 1.46 -33.75 1.57
N ALA A 270 1.86 -32.69 0.86
CA ALA A 270 1.20 -31.40 0.86
C ALA A 270 -0.21 -31.49 0.26
N LEU A 271 -0.37 -32.08 -0.93
CA LEU A 271 -1.68 -32.23 -1.58
C LEU A 271 -2.62 -33.16 -0.79
N HIS A 272 -2.09 -34.22 -0.18
CA HIS A 272 -2.86 -35.06 0.74
C HIS A 272 -3.34 -34.31 1.98
N ALA A 273 -2.51 -33.42 2.53
CA ALA A 273 -2.86 -32.60 3.69
C ALA A 273 -3.90 -31.53 3.33
N ALA A 274 -3.82 -30.97 2.12
CA ALA A 274 -4.82 -30.06 1.57
C ALA A 274 -6.14 -30.76 1.18
N GLY A 275 -6.11 -32.07 0.93
CA GLY A 275 -7.26 -32.84 0.48
C GLY A 275 -7.52 -32.73 -1.03
N THR A 276 -6.56 -32.21 -1.80
CA THR A 276 -6.65 -31.99 -3.25
C THR A 276 -6.12 -33.17 -4.06
N LEU A 277 -5.45 -34.13 -3.39
CA LEU A 277 -5.03 -35.41 -3.96
C LEU A 277 -5.63 -36.57 -3.14
N PRO A 278 -6.27 -37.58 -3.77
CA PRO A 278 -6.75 -38.76 -3.08
C PRO A 278 -5.63 -39.51 -2.34
N ARG A 279 -5.94 -40.08 -1.16
CA ARG A 279 -4.96 -40.82 -0.33
C ARG A 279 -4.38 -42.06 -1.01
N THR A 280 -5.07 -42.59 -2.00
CA THR A 280 -4.66 -43.75 -2.81
C THR A 280 -3.77 -43.37 -3.99
N ASN A 281 -3.46 -42.09 -4.17
CA ASN A 281 -2.68 -41.58 -5.29
C ASN A 281 -1.44 -40.82 -4.77
N ARG A 282 -0.44 -40.62 -5.64
CA ARG A 282 0.77 -39.83 -5.31
C ARG A 282 1.31 -39.11 -6.54
N VAL A 283 2.11 -38.08 -6.30
CA VAL A 283 2.94 -37.45 -7.32
C VAL A 283 4.16 -38.36 -7.56
N VAL A 284 4.41 -38.71 -8.81
CA VAL A 284 5.52 -39.58 -9.23
C VAL A 284 6.72 -38.76 -9.66
N THR A 285 6.50 -37.76 -10.52
CA THR A 285 7.55 -36.83 -10.97
C THR A 285 7.14 -35.39 -10.68
N LEU A 286 8.15 -34.55 -10.43
CA LEU A 286 8.02 -33.11 -10.30
C LEU A 286 9.20 -32.46 -10.99
N GLU A 287 8.93 -31.62 -11.97
CA GLU A 287 9.87 -30.70 -12.58
C GLU A 287 9.43 -29.28 -12.27
N ALA A 288 10.38 -28.39 -11.97
CA ALA A 288 10.09 -27.01 -11.65
C ALA A 288 10.86 -26.07 -12.60
N GLU A 289 10.19 -25.00 -13.03
CA GLU A 289 10.73 -23.99 -13.91
C GLU A 289 10.48 -22.60 -13.29
N PRO A 290 11.49 -21.73 -13.11
CA PRO A 290 11.27 -20.39 -12.61
C PRO A 290 10.38 -19.58 -13.56
N PHE A 291 9.44 -18.81 -13.00
CA PHE A 291 8.67 -17.84 -13.76
C PHE A 291 9.21 -16.44 -13.50
N VAL A 292 9.51 -15.71 -14.59
CA VAL A 292 9.97 -14.33 -14.54
C VAL A 292 8.77 -13.40 -14.71
N GLY A 293 8.32 -12.76 -13.63
CA GLY A 293 7.26 -11.75 -13.68
C GLY A 293 6.51 -11.51 -12.36
N GLY A 294 5.73 -10.43 -12.32
CA GLY A 294 4.96 -9.95 -11.17
C GLY A 294 5.83 -9.36 -10.03
N SER A 295 5.23 -8.56 -9.14
CA SER A 295 5.99 -7.59 -8.33
C SER A 295 6.15 -7.88 -6.83
N MET A 296 5.34 -8.79 -6.26
CA MET A 296 5.27 -8.99 -4.79
C MET A 296 5.67 -10.40 -4.32
N SER A 297 6.01 -11.29 -5.25
CA SER A 297 6.41 -12.67 -4.96
C SER A 297 7.18 -13.26 -6.14
N LEU A 298 7.99 -14.26 -5.85
CA LEU A 298 8.54 -15.14 -6.87
C LEU A 298 7.51 -16.20 -7.27
N LYS A 299 7.72 -16.77 -8.46
CA LYS A 299 6.79 -17.71 -9.08
C LYS A 299 7.55 -18.82 -9.80
N ALA A 300 6.90 -19.97 -9.94
CA ALA A 300 7.41 -21.10 -10.71
C ALA A 300 6.27 -21.89 -11.33
N PHE A 301 6.55 -22.55 -12.46
CA PHE A 301 5.70 -23.60 -12.98
C PHE A 301 6.17 -24.95 -12.47
N LEU A 302 5.23 -25.83 -12.16
CA LEU A 302 5.52 -27.25 -11.92
C LEU A 302 4.91 -28.09 -13.04
N ARG A 303 5.65 -29.08 -13.51
CA ARG A 303 5.14 -30.19 -14.30
C ARG A 303 5.16 -31.44 -13.43
N VAL A 304 3.99 -32.04 -13.25
CA VAL A 304 3.82 -33.19 -12.36
C VAL A 304 3.15 -34.35 -13.08
N SER A 305 3.52 -35.57 -12.70
CA SER A 305 2.79 -36.78 -13.07
C SER A 305 2.24 -37.45 -11.81
N TYR A 306 1.07 -38.05 -11.92
CA TYR A 306 0.43 -38.78 -10.83
C TYR A 306 0.51 -40.28 -11.10
N GLU A 307 0.59 -41.09 -10.03
CA GLU A 307 0.62 -42.56 -10.15
C GLU A 307 -0.65 -43.08 -10.82
N THR A 308 -1.79 -42.50 -10.46
CA THR A 308 -3.07 -42.72 -11.15
C THR A 308 -3.52 -41.38 -11.75
N PRO A 309 -3.31 -41.14 -13.05
CA PRO A 309 -3.84 -39.95 -13.72
C PRO A 309 -5.36 -39.84 -13.55
N HIS A 310 -5.87 -38.61 -13.40
CA HIS A 310 -7.29 -38.35 -13.25
C HIS A 310 -7.63 -37.02 -13.92
N GLU A 311 -8.79 -36.92 -14.58
CA GLU A 311 -9.18 -35.72 -15.34
C GLU A 311 -9.28 -34.45 -14.49
N ALA A 312 -9.68 -34.59 -13.22
CA ALA A 312 -9.71 -33.47 -12.27
C ALA A 312 -8.32 -33.03 -11.76
N LEU A 313 -7.27 -33.81 -11.99
CA LEU A 313 -5.91 -33.52 -11.52
C LEU A 313 -5.06 -32.90 -12.64
N HIS A 314 -4.65 -31.67 -12.42
CA HIS A 314 -3.86 -30.90 -13.36
C HIS A 314 -2.39 -31.30 -13.27
N THR A 315 -1.75 -31.52 -14.42
CA THR A 315 -0.33 -31.88 -14.52
C THR A 315 0.59 -30.67 -14.65
N ARG A 316 0.02 -29.47 -14.85
CA ARG A 316 0.73 -28.20 -14.82
C ARG A 316 0.19 -27.35 -13.69
N LEU A 317 1.06 -27.00 -12.75
CA LEU A 317 0.72 -26.20 -11.58
C LEU A 317 1.49 -24.89 -11.58
N PHE A 318 0.93 -23.88 -10.94
CA PHE A 318 1.56 -22.59 -10.73
C PHE A 318 1.84 -22.41 -9.24
N VAL A 319 3.04 -21.95 -8.90
CA VAL A 319 3.49 -21.77 -7.53
C VAL A 319 3.85 -20.32 -7.30
N LYS A 320 3.33 -19.76 -6.22
CA LYS A 320 3.69 -18.44 -5.69
C LYS A 320 4.45 -18.64 -4.38
N TYR A 321 5.67 -18.11 -4.29
CA TYR A 321 6.54 -18.25 -3.13
C TYR A 321 7.25 -16.91 -2.82
N PRO A 322 7.77 -16.70 -1.61
CA PRO A 322 8.24 -15.39 -1.18
C PRO A 322 9.57 -15.03 -1.86
N PHE A 323 9.91 -13.74 -1.85
CA PHE A 323 11.25 -13.31 -2.21
C PHE A 323 12.27 -13.85 -1.19
N PRO A 324 13.51 -14.13 -1.63
CA PRO A 324 14.61 -14.35 -0.70
C PRO A 324 14.73 -13.12 0.20
N ALA A 325 14.85 -13.36 1.50
CA ALA A 325 15.06 -12.32 2.51
C ALA A 325 16.48 -12.44 3.08
N THR A 326 17.46 -12.52 2.17
CA THR A 326 18.85 -12.83 2.52
C THR A 326 19.64 -11.57 2.87
N THR A 327 19.20 -10.40 2.41
CA THR A 327 19.77 -9.09 2.75
C THR A 327 18.90 -8.28 3.72
N PRO A 328 19.48 -7.32 4.48
CA PRO A 328 18.68 -6.43 5.34
C PRO A 328 17.62 -5.59 4.59
N HIS A 329 17.88 -5.28 3.31
CA HIS A 329 16.93 -4.55 2.46
C HIS A 329 15.75 -5.45 2.07
N GLU A 330 16.01 -6.66 1.60
CA GLU A 330 14.95 -7.63 1.28
C GLU A 330 14.15 -8.03 2.52
N GLN A 331 14.79 -8.21 3.68
CA GLN A 331 14.08 -8.44 4.94
C GLN A 331 13.13 -7.30 5.28
N LYS A 332 13.53 -6.05 5.03
CA LYS A 332 12.65 -4.88 5.19
C LYS A 332 11.47 -4.94 4.22
N GLY A 333 11.73 -5.24 2.94
CA GLY A 333 10.71 -5.37 1.91
C GLY A 333 9.70 -6.47 2.26
N THR A 334 10.19 -7.64 2.62
CA THR A 334 9.39 -8.78 3.10
C THR A 334 8.58 -8.41 4.34
N TYR A 335 9.18 -7.79 5.35
CA TYR A 335 8.44 -7.33 6.54
C TYR A 335 7.27 -6.40 6.16
N ILE A 336 7.51 -5.43 5.27
CA ILE A 336 6.47 -4.50 4.80
C ILE A 336 5.37 -5.28 4.05
N GLY A 337 5.75 -6.12 3.07
CA GLY A 337 4.78 -6.87 2.27
C GLY A 337 3.93 -7.84 3.09
N LYS A 338 4.54 -8.54 4.07
CA LYS A 338 3.87 -9.58 4.85
C LYS A 338 3.11 -9.04 6.06
N PHE A 339 3.70 -8.12 6.84
CA PHE A 339 3.11 -7.67 8.12
C PHE A 339 2.45 -6.29 8.05
N VAL A 340 2.83 -5.43 7.11
CA VAL A 340 2.21 -4.09 6.97
C VAL A 340 1.09 -4.13 5.93
N MET A 341 1.36 -4.74 4.77
CA MET A 341 0.37 -4.83 3.68
C MET A 341 -0.53 -6.06 3.80
N ASN A 342 -0.09 -7.11 4.51
CA ASN A 342 -0.82 -8.37 4.71
C ASN A 342 -1.36 -8.96 3.40
N ASN A 343 -0.48 -9.12 2.40
CA ASN A 343 -0.91 -9.54 1.07
C ASN A 343 -1.30 -11.03 1.00
N ASP A 344 -0.50 -11.93 1.56
CA ASP A 344 -0.59 -13.37 1.25
C ASP A 344 -1.59 -14.13 2.12
N GLY A 345 -1.68 -13.82 3.41
CA GLY A 345 -2.62 -14.50 4.33
C GLY A 345 -4.05 -14.51 3.79
N PRO A 346 -4.60 -13.35 3.40
CA PRO A 346 -5.97 -13.31 2.89
C PRO A 346 -6.16 -13.97 1.50
N GLU A 347 -5.12 -14.01 0.67
CA GLU A 347 -5.13 -14.78 -0.58
C GLU A 347 -5.26 -16.29 -0.29
N MET A 348 -4.53 -16.80 0.71
CA MET A 348 -4.67 -18.21 1.12
C MET A 348 -6.08 -18.51 1.61
N ASP A 349 -6.69 -17.60 2.38
CA ASP A 349 -8.05 -17.80 2.88
C ASP A 349 -9.06 -17.79 1.74
N PHE A 350 -8.94 -16.88 0.77
CA PHE A 350 -9.79 -16.92 -0.42
C PHE A 350 -9.62 -18.25 -1.17
N MET A 351 -8.37 -18.62 -1.48
CA MET A 351 -8.11 -19.78 -2.32
C MET A 351 -8.59 -21.08 -1.66
N ARG A 352 -8.41 -21.22 -0.35
CA ARG A 352 -8.76 -22.42 0.39
C ARG A 352 -10.25 -22.49 0.75
N LEU A 353 -10.90 -21.36 1.01
CA LEU A 353 -12.26 -21.32 1.56
C LEU A 353 -13.33 -20.91 0.55
N LEU A 354 -12.98 -20.12 -0.47
CA LEU A 354 -13.96 -19.44 -1.32
C LEU A 354 -13.80 -19.71 -2.81
N SER A 355 -12.58 -20.00 -3.30
CA SER A 355 -12.31 -20.07 -4.74
C SER A 355 -13.23 -21.02 -5.51
N ALA A 356 -13.57 -22.18 -4.95
CA ALA A 356 -14.46 -23.15 -5.58
C ALA A 356 -15.92 -22.69 -5.66
N ALA A 357 -16.39 -21.89 -4.70
CA ALA A 357 -17.76 -21.38 -4.64
C ALA A 357 -17.93 -19.97 -5.23
N ALA A 358 -16.83 -19.28 -5.55
CA ALA A 358 -16.88 -17.95 -6.12
C ALA A 358 -17.70 -17.95 -7.42
N PRO A 359 -18.50 -16.91 -7.69
CA PRO A 359 -19.29 -16.83 -8.92
C PRO A 359 -18.45 -16.59 -10.17
N CYS A 360 -17.17 -16.27 -10.00
CA CYS A 360 -16.21 -16.08 -11.07
C CYS A 360 -15.15 -17.17 -11.02
N ARG A 361 -14.60 -17.50 -12.19
CA ARG A 361 -13.55 -18.50 -12.29
C ARG A 361 -12.29 -18.01 -11.59
N SER A 362 -11.71 -18.87 -10.77
CA SER A 362 -10.36 -18.71 -10.21
C SER A 362 -9.57 -19.99 -10.42
N PRO A 363 -8.22 -19.95 -10.48
CA PRO A 363 -7.42 -21.16 -10.57
C PRO A 363 -7.77 -22.15 -9.46
N MET A 364 -7.90 -23.43 -9.80
CA MET A 364 -8.16 -24.45 -8.79
C MET A 364 -7.05 -24.48 -7.73
N TYR A 365 -7.43 -24.47 -6.46
CA TYR A 365 -6.50 -24.57 -5.33
C TYR A 365 -5.94 -26.00 -5.20
N TYR A 366 -4.62 -26.11 -5.04
CA TYR A 366 -3.94 -27.38 -4.77
C TYR A 366 -3.34 -27.43 -3.37
N PHE A 367 -2.63 -26.40 -2.96
CA PHE A 367 -2.03 -26.30 -1.64
C PHE A 367 -1.75 -24.83 -1.31
N GLY A 368 -1.84 -24.46 -0.05
CA GLY A 368 -1.55 -23.12 0.42
C GLY A 368 -1.24 -23.16 1.90
N ASP A 369 -0.15 -22.53 2.32
CA ASP A 369 0.16 -22.40 3.74
C ASP A 369 0.98 -21.14 4.03
N ILE A 370 0.92 -20.71 5.29
CA ILE A 370 1.61 -19.52 5.79
C ILE A 370 2.21 -19.82 7.17
N CYS A 371 3.44 -19.36 7.41
CA CYS A 371 4.07 -19.43 8.71
C CYS A 371 3.80 -18.13 9.48
N LEU A 372 2.96 -18.16 10.52
CA LEU A 372 2.61 -16.94 11.28
C LEU A 372 3.80 -16.29 12.00
N LYS A 373 4.90 -17.03 12.19
CA LYS A 373 6.12 -16.49 12.81
C LYS A 373 6.84 -15.53 11.88
N THR A 374 6.99 -15.93 10.61
CA THR A 374 7.83 -15.25 9.61
C THR A 374 7.03 -14.58 8.49
N GLY A 375 5.74 -14.87 8.35
CA GLY A 375 4.91 -14.43 7.23
C GLY A 375 5.30 -15.06 5.89
N MET A 376 6.23 -16.05 5.87
CA MET A 376 6.52 -16.83 4.66
C MET A 376 5.27 -17.61 4.28
N ALA A 377 4.96 -17.64 2.99
CA ALA A 377 3.78 -18.31 2.48
C ALA A 377 4.07 -18.97 1.13
N LEU A 378 3.38 -20.07 0.85
CA LEU A 378 3.47 -20.82 -0.39
C LEU A 378 2.05 -21.10 -0.87
N LEU A 379 1.74 -20.76 -2.12
CA LEU A 379 0.47 -21.10 -2.78
C LEU A 379 0.76 -21.90 -4.05
N ILE A 380 0.01 -22.98 -4.24
CA ILE A 380 0.03 -23.84 -5.41
C ILE A 380 -1.39 -23.91 -5.98
N THR A 381 -1.52 -23.60 -7.25
CA THR A 381 -2.79 -23.62 -7.98
C THR A 381 -2.66 -24.36 -9.30
N GLU A 382 -3.78 -24.59 -9.97
CA GLU A 382 -3.83 -24.83 -11.42
C GLU A 382 -2.98 -23.78 -12.15
N CYS A 383 -2.20 -24.22 -13.15
CA CYS A 383 -1.60 -23.33 -14.12
C CYS A 383 -2.59 -23.10 -15.25
N LEU A 384 -3.12 -21.88 -15.36
CA LEU A 384 -4.02 -21.52 -16.45
C LEU A 384 -3.27 -21.51 -17.79
N GLU A 385 -3.91 -22.01 -18.85
CA GLU A 385 -3.37 -22.01 -20.21
C GLU A 385 -3.63 -20.68 -20.93
N VAL A 386 -3.03 -19.61 -20.38
CA VAL A 386 -3.11 -18.28 -20.97
C VAL A 386 -2.13 -18.19 -22.15
N PRO A 387 -2.54 -17.67 -23.31
CA PRO A 387 -1.66 -17.56 -24.46
C PRO A 387 -0.66 -16.40 -24.32
N SER A 388 0.36 -16.37 -25.18
CA SER A 388 1.29 -15.23 -25.23
C SER A 388 0.57 -13.94 -25.63
N HIS A 389 1.11 -12.79 -25.22
CA HIS A 389 0.51 -11.47 -25.48
C HIS A 389 0.12 -11.20 -26.93
N THR A 390 0.87 -11.74 -27.90
CA THR A 390 0.66 -11.51 -29.33
C THR A 390 -0.19 -12.57 -30.01
N SER A 391 -0.64 -13.60 -29.29
CA SER A 391 -1.42 -14.68 -29.87
C SER A 391 -2.89 -14.29 -30.01
N ASP A 392 -3.45 -14.46 -31.21
CA ASP A 392 -4.90 -14.35 -31.45
C ASP A 392 -5.67 -15.37 -30.61
N PHE A 393 -6.98 -15.14 -30.41
CA PHE A 393 -7.84 -16.01 -29.62
C PHE A 393 -9.27 -16.12 -30.13
N GLY A 394 -9.86 -17.30 -29.96
CA GLY A 394 -11.20 -17.62 -30.42
C GLY A 394 -12.25 -17.68 -29.30
N PRO A 395 -13.50 -18.03 -29.63
CA PRO A 395 -14.58 -18.19 -28.66
C PRO A 395 -14.26 -19.24 -27.59
N PHE A 396 -14.49 -18.84 -26.35
CA PHE A 396 -14.23 -19.54 -25.11
C PHE A 396 -12.76 -19.87 -24.87
N GLU A 397 -11.81 -19.26 -25.55
CA GLU A 397 -10.39 -19.41 -25.24
C GLU A 397 -9.93 -18.29 -24.31
N TYR A 398 -8.94 -18.56 -23.46
CA TYR A 398 -8.34 -17.48 -22.67
C TYR A 398 -7.74 -16.43 -23.59
N GLU A 399 -8.00 -15.16 -23.29
CA GLU A 399 -7.29 -14.06 -23.90
C GLU A 399 -5.91 -13.89 -23.25
N PRO A 400 -4.93 -13.29 -23.94
CA PRO A 400 -3.68 -12.90 -23.31
C PRO A 400 -3.95 -11.92 -22.16
N ILE A 401 -3.37 -12.18 -20.98
CA ILE A 401 -3.46 -11.30 -19.82
C ILE A 401 -2.87 -9.93 -20.20
N PRO A 402 -3.55 -8.80 -19.96
CA PRO A 402 -2.99 -7.48 -20.23
C PRO A 402 -1.77 -7.21 -19.33
N TYR A 403 -0.79 -6.46 -19.84
CA TYR A 403 0.23 -5.91 -18.96
C TYR A 403 -0.40 -4.88 -18.02
N LYS A 404 0.16 -4.77 -16.82
CA LYS A 404 -0.29 -3.81 -15.82
C LYS A 404 -0.30 -2.40 -16.38
N SER A 405 -1.45 -1.73 -16.31
CA SER A 405 -1.62 -0.35 -16.76
C SER A 405 -1.30 -0.17 -18.24
N VAL A 406 -1.62 -1.15 -19.07
CA VAL A 406 -1.49 -1.08 -20.53
C VAL A 406 -2.87 -1.33 -21.14
N ASP A 407 -3.88 -0.68 -20.55
CA ASP A 407 -5.30 -0.89 -20.87
C ASP A 407 -5.66 -0.29 -22.23
N TYR A 408 -4.88 0.70 -22.69
CA TYR A 408 -4.98 1.24 -24.06
C TYR A 408 -4.72 0.22 -25.18
N LEU A 409 -4.17 -0.95 -24.88
CA LEU A 409 -4.03 -2.05 -25.84
C LEU A 409 -5.24 -3.01 -25.86
N LEU A 410 -6.22 -2.80 -24.98
CA LEU A 410 -7.51 -3.48 -25.06
C LEU A 410 -8.32 -2.88 -26.22
N ASP A 411 -9.01 -3.72 -26.97
CA ASP A 411 -9.89 -3.32 -28.06
C ASP A 411 -11.17 -2.63 -27.56
N GLN A 412 -11.69 -3.08 -26.41
CA GLN A 412 -12.92 -2.59 -25.79
C GLN A 412 -12.73 -2.40 -24.27
N PRO A 413 -11.81 -1.52 -23.83
CA PRO A 413 -11.36 -1.43 -22.43
C PRO A 413 -12.51 -1.37 -21.42
N MET A 414 -13.56 -0.58 -21.70
CA MET A 414 -14.75 -0.48 -20.84
C MET A 414 -15.44 -1.82 -20.60
N ALA A 415 -15.57 -2.67 -21.61
CA ALA A 415 -16.25 -3.95 -21.48
C ALA A 415 -15.49 -4.93 -20.55
N TYR A 416 -14.16 -4.83 -20.47
CA TYR A 416 -13.35 -5.59 -19.50
C TYR A 416 -13.64 -5.13 -18.07
N TYR A 417 -13.61 -3.81 -17.82
CA TYR A 417 -13.92 -3.25 -16.50
C TYR A 417 -15.34 -3.59 -16.06
N GLU A 418 -16.32 -3.51 -16.96
CA GLU A 418 -17.68 -3.94 -16.65
C GLU A 418 -17.76 -5.43 -16.26
N ALA A 419 -17.10 -6.32 -17.02
CA ALA A 419 -17.11 -7.75 -16.73
C ALA A 419 -16.52 -8.04 -15.34
N MET A 420 -15.37 -7.44 -15.03
CA MET A 420 -14.75 -7.53 -13.70
C MET A 420 -15.69 -6.99 -12.60
N THR A 421 -16.30 -5.83 -12.84
CA THR A 421 -17.20 -5.15 -11.89
C THR A 421 -18.43 -6.00 -11.55
N ARG A 422 -19.07 -6.60 -12.56
CA ARG A 422 -20.22 -7.51 -12.36
C ARG A 422 -19.82 -8.72 -11.51
N ASN A 423 -18.69 -9.34 -11.81
CA ASN A 423 -18.23 -10.52 -11.09
C ASN A 423 -17.91 -10.26 -9.63
N ILE A 424 -17.26 -9.12 -9.32
CA ILE A 424 -16.95 -8.79 -7.93
C ILE A 424 -18.20 -8.35 -7.15
N ALA A 425 -19.16 -7.69 -7.80
CA ALA A 425 -20.46 -7.39 -7.21
C ALA A 425 -21.25 -8.66 -6.88
N GLN A 426 -21.22 -9.64 -7.79
CA GLN A 426 -21.84 -10.94 -7.56
C GLN A 426 -21.19 -11.71 -6.41
N LEU A 427 -19.85 -11.68 -6.30
CA LEU A 427 -19.13 -12.30 -5.17
C LEU A 427 -19.58 -11.70 -3.83
N ALA A 428 -19.66 -10.37 -3.76
CA ALA A 428 -20.09 -9.66 -2.56
C ALA A 428 -21.54 -10.03 -2.20
N ALA A 429 -22.46 -10.04 -3.16
CA ALA A 429 -23.85 -10.43 -2.94
C ALA A 429 -23.97 -11.89 -2.48
N TRP A 430 -23.23 -12.82 -3.11
CA TRP A 430 -23.23 -14.24 -2.75
C TRP A 430 -22.69 -14.50 -1.34
N GLY A 431 -21.70 -13.72 -0.89
CA GLY A 431 -21.26 -13.73 0.51
C GLY A 431 -22.40 -13.39 1.45
N LYS A 432 -23.10 -12.29 1.18
CA LYS A 432 -24.18 -11.76 2.03
C LYS A 432 -25.36 -12.71 2.18
N ILE A 433 -25.71 -13.43 1.11
CA ILE A 433 -26.85 -14.36 1.13
C ILE A 433 -26.42 -15.82 1.41
N GLY A 434 -25.17 -16.03 1.82
CA GLY A 434 -24.67 -17.36 2.21
C GLY A 434 -24.46 -18.35 1.07
N LYS A 435 -24.52 -17.93 -0.20
CA LYS A 435 -24.26 -18.78 -1.38
C LYS A 435 -22.81 -19.25 -1.47
N LEU A 436 -21.89 -18.57 -0.79
CA LEU A 436 -20.49 -19.00 -0.66
C LEU A 436 -20.28 -20.05 0.45
N GLY A 437 -21.34 -20.49 1.13
CA GLY A 437 -21.33 -21.39 2.27
C GLY A 437 -21.91 -20.72 3.52
N GLY A 438 -22.74 -21.46 4.26
CA GLY A 438 -23.38 -20.95 5.48
C GLY A 438 -22.35 -20.51 6.53
N GLY A 439 -22.52 -19.30 7.07
CA GLY A 439 -21.63 -18.73 8.11
C GLY A 439 -20.24 -18.31 7.62
N ILE A 440 -19.99 -18.34 6.30
CA ILE A 440 -18.66 -18.02 5.76
C ILE A 440 -18.26 -16.56 6.01
N GLU A 441 -19.21 -15.62 5.98
CA GLU A 441 -18.92 -14.23 6.33
C GLU A 441 -18.41 -14.09 7.75
N ASP A 442 -18.89 -14.90 8.70
CA ASP A 442 -18.50 -14.83 10.11
C ASP A 442 -17.07 -15.32 10.35
N LEU A 443 -16.51 -16.14 9.44
CA LEU A 443 -15.12 -16.56 9.52
C LEU A 443 -14.14 -15.43 9.23
N PHE A 444 -14.52 -14.48 8.37
CA PHE A 444 -13.64 -13.38 7.98
C PHE A 444 -13.77 -12.20 8.95
N PRO A 445 -12.66 -11.50 9.23
CA PRO A 445 -12.69 -10.31 10.06
C PRO A 445 -13.68 -9.28 9.53
N PRO A 446 -14.42 -8.59 10.43
CA PRO A 446 -15.24 -7.47 9.99
C PRO A 446 -14.36 -6.45 9.26
N PRO A 447 -14.96 -5.61 8.39
CA PRO A 447 -14.25 -4.51 7.76
C PRO A 447 -13.44 -3.74 8.81
N SER A 448 -12.14 -3.61 8.56
CA SER A 448 -11.21 -3.01 9.52
C SER A 448 -10.60 -1.74 8.95
N TYR A 449 -10.23 -0.84 9.84
CA TYR A 449 -9.39 0.31 9.51
C TYR A 449 -8.10 -0.18 8.84
N PRO A 450 -7.55 0.59 7.87
CA PRO A 450 -6.23 0.31 7.36
C PRO A 450 -5.23 0.37 8.52
N ALA A 451 -4.22 -0.51 8.48
CA ALA A 451 -3.19 -0.58 9.51
C ALA A 451 -2.36 0.71 9.63
N ALA A 452 -2.31 1.51 8.57
CA ALA A 452 -1.62 2.79 8.52
C ALA A 452 -2.63 3.94 8.40
N PHE A 453 -2.57 4.85 9.38
CA PHE A 453 -3.00 6.23 9.18
C PHE A 453 -1.88 6.99 8.48
N PHE A 454 -2.23 7.80 7.49
CA PHE A 454 -1.24 8.60 6.77
C PHE A 454 -0.97 9.86 7.59
N LEU A 455 0.30 10.18 7.85
CA LEU A 455 0.69 11.36 8.62
C LEU A 455 1.63 12.25 7.82
N GLY A 456 1.54 13.56 8.03
CA GLY A 456 2.45 14.55 7.43
C GLY A 456 2.21 14.70 5.93
N THR A 457 0.95 14.88 5.53
CA THR A 457 0.57 14.97 4.11
C THR A 457 1.09 16.24 3.46
N ASN A 458 1.19 17.38 4.16
CA ASN A 458 1.62 18.67 3.56
C ASN A 458 2.85 18.53 2.66
N LYS A 459 3.96 18.00 3.21
CA LYS A 459 5.20 17.85 2.43
C LYS A 459 5.05 16.88 1.26
N ARG A 460 4.24 15.83 1.44
CA ARG A 460 3.96 14.84 0.40
C ARG A 460 3.11 15.44 -0.72
N VAL A 461 2.09 16.24 -0.39
CA VAL A 461 1.29 16.98 -1.38
C VAL A 461 2.15 18.01 -2.11
N GLU A 462 3.00 18.76 -1.41
CA GLU A 462 3.96 19.69 -2.04
C GLU A 462 4.83 18.96 -3.06
N THR A 463 5.40 17.82 -2.67
CA THR A 463 6.22 16.99 -3.57
C THR A 463 5.42 16.48 -4.76
N TYR A 464 4.17 16.06 -4.55
CA TYR A 464 3.29 15.61 -5.62
C TYR A 464 2.95 16.74 -6.62
N ILE A 465 2.57 17.91 -6.13
CA ILE A 465 2.28 19.08 -6.96
C ILE A 465 3.54 19.50 -7.73
N ALA A 466 4.69 19.61 -7.06
CA ALA A 466 5.95 19.96 -7.69
C ALA A 466 6.35 18.94 -8.77
N PHE A 467 6.17 17.64 -8.48
CA PHE A 467 6.43 16.58 -9.45
C PHE A 467 5.61 16.77 -10.73
N LEU A 468 4.28 16.95 -10.62
CA LEU A 468 3.41 17.11 -11.80
C LEU A 468 3.60 18.44 -12.54
N SER A 469 3.87 19.53 -11.81
CA SER A 469 3.94 20.87 -12.40
C SER A 469 5.33 21.27 -12.90
N GLN A 470 6.41 20.66 -12.39
CA GLN A 470 7.79 21.08 -12.69
C GLN A 470 8.63 19.99 -13.36
N HIS A 471 8.32 18.71 -13.11
CA HIS A 471 9.19 17.61 -13.53
C HIS A 471 8.51 16.72 -14.58
N ALA A 472 7.36 16.15 -14.24
CA ALA A 472 6.64 15.17 -15.03
C ALA A 472 5.39 15.77 -15.69
N THR A 473 5.57 16.90 -16.38
CA THR A 473 4.48 17.69 -16.97
C THR A 473 3.73 16.98 -18.10
N CYS A 474 4.32 15.92 -18.67
CA CYS A 474 3.68 15.05 -19.66
C CYS A 474 2.61 14.12 -19.07
N LEU A 475 2.57 13.92 -17.74
CA LEU A 475 1.66 12.97 -17.12
C LEU A 475 0.20 13.44 -17.12
N VAL A 476 -0.03 14.76 -17.04
CA VAL A 476 -1.38 15.33 -16.92
C VAL A 476 -1.50 16.61 -17.77
N PRO A 477 -2.71 16.98 -18.21
CA PRO A 477 -2.93 18.24 -18.91
C PRO A 477 -2.49 19.46 -18.05
N PRO A 478 -1.95 20.55 -18.65
CA PRO A 478 -1.53 21.74 -17.91
C PRO A 478 -2.62 22.37 -17.03
N THR A 479 -3.88 22.19 -17.40
CA THR A 479 -5.05 22.66 -16.63
C THR A 479 -5.19 22.01 -15.25
N MET A 480 -4.53 20.86 -15.01
CA MET A 480 -4.52 20.17 -13.72
C MET A 480 -3.32 20.56 -12.84
N CYS A 481 -2.38 21.34 -13.37
CA CYS A 481 -1.17 21.79 -12.68
C CYS A 481 -1.19 23.29 -12.36
N THR A 482 -2.36 23.92 -12.37
CA THR A 482 -2.48 25.34 -12.04
C THR A 482 -2.22 25.60 -10.55
N PRO A 483 -1.72 26.78 -10.17
CA PRO A 483 -1.52 27.13 -8.75
C PRO A 483 -2.79 26.94 -7.90
N ASP A 484 -3.96 27.27 -8.46
CA ASP A 484 -5.25 27.14 -7.76
C ASP A 484 -5.61 25.68 -7.48
N VAL A 485 -5.39 24.77 -8.46
CA VAL A 485 -5.61 23.33 -8.26
C VAL A 485 -4.65 22.79 -7.21
N GLY A 486 -3.38 23.20 -7.25
CA GLY A 486 -2.38 22.83 -6.24
C GLY A 486 -2.77 23.31 -4.83
N ALA A 487 -3.21 24.56 -4.69
CA ALA A 487 -3.67 25.11 -3.42
C ALA A 487 -4.91 24.35 -2.89
N ALA A 488 -5.90 24.10 -3.75
CA ALA A 488 -7.09 23.33 -3.38
C ALA A 488 -6.75 21.89 -2.95
N MET A 489 -5.79 21.23 -3.62
CA MET A 489 -5.31 19.90 -3.26
C MET A 489 -4.61 19.89 -1.91
N MET A 490 -3.76 20.89 -1.66
CA MET A 490 -3.09 21.07 -0.38
C MET A 490 -4.12 21.18 0.75
N GLU A 491 -5.06 22.12 0.65
CA GLU A 491 -6.08 22.35 1.66
C GLU A 491 -6.93 21.09 1.91
N THR A 492 -7.47 20.51 0.83
CA THR A 492 -8.36 19.35 0.88
C THR A 492 -7.67 18.15 1.52
N LEU A 493 -6.49 17.75 1.04
CA LEU A 493 -5.83 16.55 1.55
C LEU A 493 -5.33 16.69 2.99
N CYS A 494 -4.95 17.91 3.41
CA CYS A 494 -4.59 18.17 4.81
C CYS A 494 -5.81 18.07 5.74
N GLU A 495 -7.00 18.42 5.27
CA GLU A 495 -8.24 18.21 6.01
C GLU A 495 -8.71 16.76 6.01
N VAL A 496 -8.56 16.06 4.89
CA VAL A 496 -8.88 14.64 4.75
C VAL A 496 -7.97 13.80 5.66
N GLU A 497 -6.67 14.14 5.78
CA GLU A 497 -5.76 13.50 6.74
C GLU A 497 -6.31 13.60 8.18
N ARG A 498 -6.70 14.82 8.60
CA ARG A 498 -7.27 15.07 9.94
C ARG A 498 -8.63 14.41 10.16
N SER A 499 -9.32 14.05 9.08
CA SER A 499 -10.64 13.45 9.07
C SER A 499 -10.65 11.96 8.70
N GLN A 500 -9.46 11.36 8.49
CA GLN A 500 -9.35 10.00 7.96
C GLN A 500 -10.17 9.00 8.76
N ARG A 501 -10.17 9.15 10.10
CA ARG A 501 -10.96 8.30 10.99
C ARG A 501 -12.47 8.48 10.78
N ALA A 502 -12.96 9.71 10.75
CA ALA A 502 -14.39 10.00 10.58
C ALA A 502 -14.91 9.53 9.22
N ILE A 503 -14.12 9.68 8.14
CA ILE A 503 -14.47 9.14 6.82
C ILE A 503 -14.59 7.61 6.89
N LEU A 504 -13.62 6.94 7.50
CA LEU A 504 -13.65 5.48 7.63
C LEU A 504 -14.81 4.99 8.52
N ASP A 505 -15.10 5.70 9.60
CA ASP A 505 -16.26 5.45 10.46
C ASP A 505 -17.55 5.55 9.64
N TYR A 506 -17.69 6.58 8.80
CA TYR A 506 -18.86 6.76 7.93
C TYR A 506 -18.99 5.63 6.90
N LEU A 507 -17.89 5.24 6.24
CA LEU A 507 -17.89 4.16 5.24
C LEU A 507 -18.25 2.80 5.86
N PHE A 508 -17.84 2.55 7.09
CA PHE A 508 -18.06 1.26 7.77
C PHE A 508 -19.31 1.21 8.64
N LEU A 509 -19.93 2.36 8.95
CA LEU A 509 -21.24 2.41 9.59
C LEU A 509 -22.31 1.77 8.70
N HIS A 510 -22.21 1.99 7.39
CA HIS A 510 -23.07 1.42 6.35
C HIS A 510 -22.64 -0.03 6.01
N LYS A 511 -22.97 -0.97 6.91
CA LYS A 511 -22.53 -2.37 6.84
C LYS A 511 -23.00 -3.12 5.59
N GLU A 512 -24.11 -2.69 5.02
CA GLU A 512 -24.69 -3.17 3.77
C GLU A 512 -23.80 -2.85 2.56
N TYR A 513 -22.97 -1.80 2.63
CA TYR A 513 -21.97 -1.43 1.63
C TYR A 513 -20.60 -2.07 1.89
N CYS A 514 -20.54 -3.06 2.77
CA CYS A 514 -19.31 -3.77 3.11
C CYS A 514 -19.46 -5.28 2.93
N GLY A 515 -18.44 -5.96 2.42
CA GLY A 515 -18.46 -7.41 2.18
C GLY A 515 -17.19 -7.86 1.48
N PHE A 516 -17.19 -9.06 0.90
CA PHE A 516 -16.00 -9.61 0.23
C PHE A 516 -15.55 -8.78 -0.97
N THR A 517 -14.25 -8.50 -1.04
CA THR A 517 -13.64 -7.65 -2.05
C THR A 517 -12.26 -8.15 -2.46
N HIS A 518 -11.85 -7.89 -3.71
CA HIS A 518 -10.53 -8.25 -4.24
C HIS A 518 -9.42 -7.24 -3.89
N GLN A 519 -9.74 -5.95 -3.72
CA GLN A 519 -8.81 -4.85 -3.38
C GLN A 519 -7.67 -4.54 -4.39
N ASN A 520 -7.45 -5.38 -5.40
CA ASN A 520 -6.40 -5.22 -6.41
C ASN A 520 -6.90 -5.65 -7.80
N MET A 521 -8.12 -5.22 -8.12
CA MET A 521 -8.89 -5.65 -9.29
C MET A 521 -8.46 -4.91 -10.56
N ASN A 522 -7.16 -4.92 -10.87
CA ASN A 522 -6.62 -4.41 -12.12
C ASN A 522 -6.75 -5.48 -13.23
N THR A 523 -6.68 -5.05 -14.50
CA THR A 523 -6.82 -5.95 -15.65
C THR A 523 -5.72 -7.01 -15.73
N ASP A 524 -4.52 -6.75 -15.22
CA ASP A 524 -3.43 -7.73 -15.12
C ASP A 524 -3.67 -8.83 -14.06
N ASN A 525 -4.64 -8.63 -13.17
CA ASN A 525 -5.06 -9.59 -12.15
C ASN A 525 -6.38 -10.28 -12.49
N ALA A 526 -6.84 -10.14 -13.73
CA ALA A 526 -8.02 -10.81 -14.24
C ALA A 526 -7.63 -11.74 -15.39
N THR A 527 -8.39 -12.81 -15.56
CA THR A 527 -8.39 -13.60 -16.79
C THR A 527 -9.62 -13.23 -17.60
N PHE A 528 -9.51 -13.30 -18.92
CA PHE A 528 -10.61 -12.96 -19.82
C PHE A 528 -10.80 -14.06 -20.85
N TRP A 529 -12.01 -14.16 -21.36
CA TRP A 529 -12.36 -14.92 -22.54
C TRP A 529 -13.62 -14.30 -23.15
N ARG A 530 -13.92 -14.65 -24.40
CA ARG A 530 -15.16 -14.24 -25.05
C ARG A 530 -16.06 -15.41 -25.34
N ASP A 531 -17.36 -15.20 -25.34
CA ASP A 531 -18.29 -16.19 -25.89
C ASP A 531 -18.35 -16.13 -27.43
N GLU A 532 -19.20 -16.95 -28.03
CA GLU A 532 -19.45 -17.00 -29.48
C GLU A 532 -19.98 -15.67 -30.06
N HIS A 533 -20.50 -14.79 -29.22
CA HIS A 533 -20.98 -13.46 -29.60
C HIS A 533 -19.96 -12.36 -29.36
N GLY A 534 -18.73 -12.72 -28.94
CA GLY A 534 -17.68 -11.77 -28.63
C GLY A 534 -17.91 -11.02 -27.31
N ARG A 535 -18.85 -11.44 -26.44
CA ARG A 535 -19.04 -10.80 -25.14
C ARG A 535 -17.92 -11.19 -24.20
N ILE A 536 -17.38 -10.21 -23.49
CA ILE A 536 -16.25 -10.39 -22.58
C ILE A 536 -16.75 -10.93 -21.23
N HIS A 537 -16.14 -12.03 -20.82
CA HIS A 537 -16.28 -12.62 -19.50
C HIS A 537 -14.95 -12.49 -18.75
N SER A 538 -15.00 -12.55 -17.42
CA SER A 538 -13.79 -12.49 -16.61
C SER A 538 -13.73 -13.54 -15.49
N GLY A 539 -12.51 -13.85 -15.10
CA GLY A 539 -12.14 -14.53 -13.86
C GLY A 539 -11.07 -13.72 -13.14
N PHE A 540 -10.63 -14.19 -11.97
CA PHE A 540 -9.64 -13.48 -11.17
C PHE A 540 -8.50 -14.38 -10.69
N ILE A 541 -7.33 -13.77 -10.63
CA ILE A 541 -6.08 -14.30 -10.08
C ILE A 541 -5.52 -13.27 -9.08
N ASP A 542 -4.46 -13.63 -8.36
CA ASP A 542 -3.79 -12.73 -7.41
C ASP A 542 -4.75 -12.10 -6.38
N TRP A 543 -5.39 -12.95 -5.58
CA TRP A 543 -6.30 -12.53 -4.49
C TRP A 543 -5.55 -11.93 -3.28
N GLY A 544 -4.36 -11.38 -3.52
CA GLY A 544 -3.60 -10.64 -2.53
C GLY A 544 -4.44 -9.51 -1.96
N ARG A 545 -4.51 -9.43 -0.62
CA ARG A 545 -5.35 -8.47 0.13
C ARG A 545 -6.87 -8.70 0.03
N PHE A 546 -7.33 -9.86 -0.44
CA PHE A 546 -8.74 -10.23 -0.31
C PHE A 546 -9.24 -10.00 1.11
N LYS A 547 -10.41 -9.40 1.32
CA LYS A 547 -10.98 -9.21 2.67
C LYS A 547 -12.41 -8.70 2.59
N LYS A 548 -13.07 -8.68 3.74
CA LYS A 548 -14.24 -7.81 3.92
C LYS A 548 -13.78 -6.34 3.99
N ASP A 549 -14.31 -5.51 3.11
CA ASP A 549 -14.07 -4.06 3.09
C ASP A 549 -15.32 -3.35 2.55
N ASN A 550 -15.31 -2.02 2.57
CA ASN A 550 -16.29 -1.21 1.86
C ASN A 550 -16.14 -1.40 0.34
N PHE A 551 -17.25 -1.61 -0.35
CA PHE A 551 -17.27 -1.91 -1.79
C PHE A 551 -16.66 -0.78 -2.62
N ALA A 552 -16.99 0.47 -2.29
CA ALA A 552 -16.50 1.62 -3.05
C ALA A 552 -14.97 1.78 -2.91
N ARG A 553 -14.43 1.42 -1.75
CA ARG A 553 -12.98 1.32 -1.54
C ARG A 553 -12.31 0.27 -2.41
N ALA A 554 -12.93 -0.88 -2.56
CA ALA A 554 -12.42 -1.92 -3.45
C ALA A 554 -12.42 -1.47 -4.91
N LEU A 555 -13.47 -0.77 -5.35
CA LEU A 555 -13.58 -0.29 -6.72
C LEU A 555 -12.54 0.80 -7.02
N SER A 556 -12.40 1.82 -6.17
CA SER A 556 -11.38 2.85 -6.39
C SER A 556 -9.97 2.25 -6.42
N ASN A 557 -9.67 1.30 -5.53
CA ASN A 557 -8.38 0.60 -5.53
C ASN A 557 -8.18 -0.32 -6.74
N GLY A 558 -9.25 -0.89 -7.29
CA GLY A 558 -9.19 -1.75 -8.47
C GLY A 558 -9.01 -0.98 -9.78
N TYR A 559 -9.55 0.25 -9.87
CA TYR A 559 -9.46 1.04 -11.08
C TYR A 559 -8.26 2.00 -11.10
N MET A 560 -7.63 2.27 -9.95
CA MET A 560 -6.56 3.27 -9.86
C MET A 560 -5.34 3.02 -10.75
N CYS A 561 -5.08 1.77 -11.15
CA CYS A 561 -3.96 1.47 -12.04
C CYS A 561 -4.36 1.50 -13.53
N THR A 562 -5.55 1.96 -13.92
CA THR A 562 -5.86 2.09 -15.35
C THR A 562 -5.00 3.19 -15.98
N ASP A 563 -4.38 2.95 -17.13
CA ASP A 563 -3.66 4.06 -17.79
C ASP A 563 -4.60 4.96 -18.62
N MET A 564 -5.84 4.53 -18.81
CA MET A 564 -6.91 5.24 -19.54
C MET A 564 -7.73 6.12 -18.59
N CYS A 565 -7.07 7.11 -17.97
CA CYS A 565 -7.67 8.00 -16.97
C CYS A 565 -8.97 8.66 -17.47
N GLU A 566 -8.97 9.17 -18.70
CA GLU A 566 -10.09 9.89 -19.31
C GLU A 566 -11.32 8.99 -19.48
N MET A 567 -11.11 7.76 -19.96
CA MET A 567 -12.16 6.74 -20.09
C MET A 567 -12.77 6.44 -18.72
N LEU A 568 -11.94 6.25 -17.69
CA LEU A 568 -12.44 5.99 -16.35
C LEU A 568 -13.24 7.19 -15.81
N GLN A 569 -12.76 8.42 -16.02
CA GLN A 569 -13.51 9.63 -15.61
C GLN A 569 -14.85 9.77 -16.33
N GLU A 570 -14.93 9.40 -17.59
CA GLU A 570 -16.16 9.49 -18.37
C GLU A 570 -17.20 8.45 -17.91
N HIS A 571 -16.75 7.27 -17.48
CA HIS A 571 -17.62 6.12 -17.26
C HIS A 571 -17.68 5.58 -15.82
N ASP A 572 -17.02 6.18 -14.85
CA ASP A 572 -17.02 5.70 -13.46
C ASP A 572 -18.41 5.60 -12.82
N MET A 573 -19.29 6.56 -13.08
CA MET A 573 -20.70 6.49 -12.63
C MET A 573 -21.40 5.26 -13.21
N HIS A 574 -21.10 4.92 -14.46
CA HIS A 574 -21.63 3.72 -15.10
C HIS A 574 -21.05 2.44 -14.47
N LEU A 575 -19.76 2.41 -14.15
CA LEU A 575 -19.15 1.27 -13.43
C LEU A 575 -19.72 1.12 -12.01
N VAL A 576 -19.90 2.21 -11.27
CA VAL A 576 -20.53 2.19 -9.94
C VAL A 576 -21.99 1.70 -10.04
N ARG A 577 -22.74 2.14 -11.06
CA ARG A 577 -24.10 1.66 -11.32
C ARG A 577 -24.11 0.18 -11.69
N THR A 578 -23.18 -0.26 -12.54
CA THR A 578 -23.00 -1.67 -12.91
C THR A 578 -22.78 -2.53 -11.67
N TYR A 579 -21.97 -2.06 -10.71
CA TYR A 579 -21.77 -2.76 -9.44
C TYR A 579 -23.08 -2.88 -8.65
N VAL A 580 -23.78 -1.76 -8.45
CA VAL A 580 -25.04 -1.72 -7.69
C VAL A 580 -26.09 -2.64 -8.32
N ASP A 581 -26.27 -2.56 -9.64
CA ASP A 581 -27.24 -3.36 -10.37
C ASP A 581 -26.90 -4.85 -10.30
N ALA A 582 -25.64 -5.22 -10.52
CA ALA A 582 -25.21 -6.62 -10.45
C ALA A 582 -25.29 -7.20 -9.02
N PHE A 583 -24.96 -6.40 -8.00
CA PHE A 583 -25.10 -6.80 -6.60
C PHE A 583 -26.57 -7.06 -6.25
N ASN A 584 -27.45 -6.11 -6.56
CA ASN A 584 -28.89 -6.20 -6.28
C ASN A 584 -29.54 -7.37 -7.03
N ALA A 585 -29.17 -7.58 -8.30
CA ALA A 585 -29.66 -8.70 -9.10
C ALA A 585 -29.18 -10.06 -8.56
N SER A 586 -27.97 -10.13 -8.03
CA SER A 586 -27.36 -11.37 -7.52
C SER A 586 -27.84 -11.76 -6.11
N GLY A 587 -28.23 -10.75 -5.31
CA GLY A 587 -28.73 -10.92 -3.94
C GLY A 587 -30.18 -11.42 -3.86
N GLY A 588 -31.02 -11.08 -4.84
CA GLY A 588 -32.45 -11.38 -4.80
C GLY A 588 -33.18 -10.63 -3.67
N GLU A 589 -34.36 -11.11 -3.29
CA GLU A 589 -35.22 -10.45 -2.27
C GLU A 589 -34.66 -10.53 -0.84
N GLN A 590 -33.66 -11.39 -0.59
CA GLN A 590 -33.07 -11.58 0.74
C GLN A 590 -32.08 -10.47 1.13
N LEU A 591 -31.62 -9.69 0.16
CA LEU A 591 -30.56 -8.71 0.35
C LEU A 591 -31.14 -7.29 0.38
N GLN A 592 -30.69 -6.49 1.34
CA GLN A 592 -30.93 -5.05 1.32
C GLN A 592 -30.31 -4.47 0.05
N ARG A 593 -31.12 -3.74 -0.73
CA ARG A 593 -30.66 -3.14 -1.98
C ARG A 593 -29.67 -2.03 -1.69
N LEU A 594 -28.59 -2.00 -2.47
CA LEU A 594 -27.69 -0.85 -2.49
C LEU A 594 -28.36 0.29 -3.23
N ASP A 595 -28.30 1.47 -2.63
CA ASP A 595 -28.59 2.75 -3.26
C ASP A 595 -27.35 3.30 -3.99
N PHE A 596 -27.57 3.82 -5.20
CA PHE A 596 -26.52 4.35 -6.07
C PHE A 596 -25.87 5.62 -5.51
N ASP A 597 -26.66 6.55 -4.97
CA ASP A 597 -26.15 7.85 -4.52
C ASP A 597 -25.28 7.69 -3.27
N VAL A 598 -25.64 6.77 -2.38
CA VAL A 598 -24.80 6.38 -1.24
C VAL A 598 -23.50 5.73 -1.71
N MET A 599 -23.57 4.76 -2.64
CA MET A 599 -22.38 4.11 -3.20
C MET A 599 -21.46 5.12 -3.90
N TRP A 600 -22.02 6.06 -4.65
CA TRP A 600 -21.28 7.11 -5.34
C TRP A 600 -20.56 8.03 -4.36
N LYS A 601 -21.24 8.46 -3.29
CA LYS A 601 -20.63 9.24 -2.21
C LYS A 601 -19.47 8.48 -1.55
N HIS A 602 -19.66 7.18 -1.26
CA HIS A 602 -18.58 6.33 -0.72
C HIS A 602 -17.39 6.24 -1.68
N TYR A 603 -17.66 6.17 -2.99
CA TYR A 603 -16.64 6.10 -4.03
C TYR A 603 -15.77 7.36 -4.07
N LEU A 604 -16.38 8.55 -4.01
CA LEU A 604 -15.65 9.82 -3.96
C LEU A 604 -14.85 9.98 -2.65
N LEU A 605 -15.41 9.59 -1.51
CA LEU A 605 -14.67 9.57 -0.24
C LEU A 605 -13.48 8.61 -0.29
N SER A 606 -13.64 7.47 -0.97
CA SER A 606 -12.54 6.53 -1.15
C SER A 606 -11.39 7.12 -1.98
N TRP A 607 -11.69 7.86 -3.05
CA TRP A 607 -10.65 8.57 -3.81
C TRP A 607 -9.90 9.62 -2.99
N LEU A 608 -10.58 10.34 -2.10
CA LEU A 608 -9.93 11.26 -1.16
C LEU A 608 -8.98 10.53 -0.20
N LEU A 609 -9.43 9.40 0.39
CA LEU A 609 -8.58 8.55 1.24
C LEU A 609 -7.40 7.97 0.46
N LEU A 610 -7.62 7.56 -0.78
CA LEU A 610 -6.59 7.05 -1.67
C LEU A 610 -5.53 8.12 -1.95
N GLY A 611 -5.94 9.37 -2.16
CA GLY A 611 -5.07 10.53 -2.37
C GLY A 611 -3.97 10.66 -1.32
N LEU A 612 -4.27 10.37 -0.04
CA LEU A 612 -3.28 10.41 1.05
C LEU A 612 -2.10 9.42 0.86
N SER A 613 -2.32 8.35 0.10
CA SER A 613 -1.29 7.37 -0.27
C SER A 613 -0.61 7.73 -1.60
N VAL A 614 -1.38 8.27 -2.56
CA VAL A 614 -0.90 8.59 -3.91
C VAL A 614 0.14 9.70 -3.88
N VAL A 615 0.02 10.67 -2.97
CA VAL A 615 0.97 11.78 -2.89
C VAL A 615 2.39 11.37 -2.47
N ASP A 616 2.62 10.14 -2.00
CA ASP A 616 3.98 9.58 -1.79
C ASP A 616 4.52 8.83 -3.02
N MET A 617 3.68 8.53 -4.02
CA MET A 617 4.06 7.75 -5.20
C MET A 617 5.15 8.42 -6.07
N PRO A 618 5.22 9.75 -6.24
CA PRO A 618 6.33 10.38 -6.95
C PRO A 618 7.71 9.98 -6.40
N ARG A 619 7.83 9.88 -5.07
CA ARG A 619 9.06 9.41 -4.42
C ARG A 619 9.37 7.95 -4.78
N GLN A 620 8.34 7.11 -4.90
CA GLN A 620 8.51 5.71 -5.31
C GLN A 620 8.90 5.60 -6.78
N ILE A 621 8.30 6.41 -7.66
CA ILE A 621 8.68 6.54 -9.06
C ILE A 621 10.16 6.90 -9.15
N CYS A 622 10.59 8.03 -8.57
CA CYS A 622 11.99 8.45 -8.63
C CYS A 622 12.97 7.42 -8.03
N TYR A 623 12.55 6.64 -7.02
CA TYR A 623 13.40 5.62 -6.41
C TYR A 623 13.55 4.36 -7.28
N LEU A 624 12.46 3.90 -7.91
CA LEU A 624 12.40 2.61 -8.60
C LEU A 624 12.85 2.69 -10.05
N CYS A 625 12.72 3.84 -10.68
CA CYS A 625 12.99 3.96 -12.11
C CYS A 625 14.47 4.14 -12.47
N GLY A 626 15.37 4.07 -11.48
CA GLY A 626 16.83 4.08 -11.69
C GLY A 626 17.37 5.36 -12.34
N PRO A 627 18.62 5.33 -12.85
CA PRO A 627 19.27 6.50 -13.43
C PRO A 627 18.68 6.97 -14.78
N SER A 628 17.82 6.17 -15.42
CA SER A 628 17.25 6.44 -16.75
C SER A 628 15.98 7.31 -16.73
N THR A 629 15.48 7.61 -15.53
CA THR A 629 14.38 8.56 -15.28
C THR A 629 14.58 9.28 -13.94
N ALA A 630 15.82 9.69 -13.68
CA ALA A 630 16.11 10.62 -12.59
C ALA A 630 15.23 11.88 -12.72
N LEU A 631 15.01 12.61 -11.62
CA LEU A 631 14.07 13.74 -11.58
C LEU A 631 14.36 14.78 -12.68
N GLU A 632 15.64 14.96 -13.01
CA GLU A 632 16.14 15.87 -14.04
C GLU A 632 15.77 15.39 -15.47
N GLN A 633 15.66 14.08 -15.68
CA GLN A 633 15.34 13.50 -16.98
C GLN A 633 13.83 13.53 -17.28
N TRP A 634 12.97 13.60 -16.27
CA TRP A 634 11.52 13.72 -16.47
C TRP A 634 11.14 14.93 -17.33
N ALA A 635 11.88 16.04 -17.22
CA ALA A 635 11.66 17.23 -18.05
C ALA A 635 11.90 16.98 -19.56
N THR A 636 12.59 15.90 -19.92
CA THR A 636 12.84 15.49 -21.32
C THR A 636 11.82 14.48 -21.85
N ILE A 637 10.87 14.05 -21.02
CA ILE A 637 9.81 13.11 -21.38
C ILE A 637 8.59 13.92 -21.80
N THR A 638 8.28 13.95 -23.09
CA THR A 638 7.17 14.74 -23.64
C THR A 638 5.87 13.96 -23.76
N ASP A 639 5.94 12.63 -23.73
CA ASP A 639 4.80 11.72 -23.75
C ASP A 639 4.90 10.79 -22.54
N TYR A 640 3.82 10.67 -21.76
CA TYR A 640 3.83 9.74 -20.63
C TYR A 640 3.99 8.30 -21.08
N LYS A 641 3.66 7.95 -22.33
CA LYS A 641 3.84 6.61 -22.94
C LYS A 641 5.25 6.36 -23.46
N ASP A 642 6.17 7.30 -23.26
CA ASP A 642 7.59 7.10 -23.57
C ASP A 642 8.08 5.76 -23.00
N ALA A 643 8.89 5.04 -23.76
CA ALA A 643 9.36 3.72 -23.35
C ALA A 643 10.21 3.78 -22.07
N ARG A 644 10.83 4.92 -21.76
CA ARG A 644 11.47 5.20 -20.46
C ARG A 644 10.52 5.07 -19.27
N VAL A 645 9.24 5.33 -19.52
CA VAL A 645 8.16 5.24 -18.53
C VAL A 645 7.44 3.89 -18.65
N PHE A 646 7.03 3.48 -19.86
CA PHE A 646 6.15 2.31 -20.07
C PHE A 646 6.84 1.01 -20.49
N ASN A 647 8.17 0.96 -20.52
CA ASN A 647 8.96 -0.28 -20.67
C ASN A 647 9.69 -0.66 -19.37
N MET A 648 9.31 -0.04 -18.26
CA MET A 648 9.80 -0.37 -16.91
C MET A 648 9.20 -1.69 -16.41
N PRO A 649 9.72 -2.30 -15.33
CA PRO A 649 9.04 -3.41 -14.67
C PRO A 649 7.55 -3.07 -14.48
N GLN A 650 6.65 -3.97 -14.87
CA GLN A 650 5.19 -3.74 -14.97
C GLN A 650 4.57 -3.02 -13.77
N TYR A 651 5.12 -3.21 -12.56
CA TYR A 651 4.71 -2.50 -11.36
C TYR A 651 4.74 -0.97 -11.49
N MET A 652 5.72 -0.42 -12.21
CA MET A 652 5.94 1.01 -12.33
C MET A 652 4.92 1.72 -13.22
N ASN A 653 4.47 1.05 -14.28
CA ASN A 653 3.35 1.54 -15.09
C ASN A 653 2.13 1.78 -14.19
N GLY A 654 1.91 0.88 -13.22
CA GLY A 654 0.95 1.03 -12.13
C GLY A 654 1.11 2.32 -11.35
N CYS A 655 2.31 2.61 -10.82
CA CYS A 655 2.56 3.83 -10.05
C CYS A 655 2.29 5.11 -10.86
N VAL A 656 2.69 5.13 -12.13
CA VAL A 656 2.45 6.27 -13.04
C VAL A 656 0.95 6.44 -13.30
N ALA A 657 0.25 5.35 -13.63
CA ALA A 657 -1.20 5.36 -13.82
C ALA A 657 -1.94 5.85 -12.56
N ILE A 658 -1.53 5.41 -11.37
CA ILE A 658 -2.10 5.85 -10.09
C ILE A 658 -1.95 7.36 -9.88
N VAL A 659 -0.74 7.89 -10.12
CA VAL A 659 -0.46 9.32 -10.00
C VAL A 659 -1.35 10.12 -10.95
N ARG A 660 -1.46 9.68 -12.22
CA ARG A 660 -2.31 10.33 -13.23
C ARG A 660 -3.79 10.28 -12.86
N ASN A 661 -4.31 9.10 -12.51
CA ASN A 661 -5.72 8.91 -12.17
C ASN A 661 -6.15 9.83 -11.03
N PHE A 662 -5.35 9.94 -9.97
CA PHE A 662 -5.71 10.80 -8.85
C PHE A 662 -5.79 12.28 -9.23
N ALA A 663 -4.82 12.79 -10.01
CA ALA A 663 -4.85 14.17 -10.50
C ALA A 663 -6.08 14.45 -11.38
N HIS A 664 -6.40 13.52 -12.29
CA HIS A 664 -7.62 13.59 -13.10
C HIS A 664 -8.86 13.62 -12.20
N TYR A 665 -9.03 12.63 -11.32
CA TYR A 665 -10.15 12.55 -10.38
C TYR A 665 -10.34 13.82 -9.56
N PHE A 666 -9.25 14.32 -8.97
CA PHE A 666 -9.29 15.51 -8.12
C PHE A 666 -9.90 16.70 -8.85
N THR A 667 -9.53 16.87 -10.12
CA THR A 667 -9.96 17.99 -10.96
C THR A 667 -11.35 17.75 -11.56
N THR A 668 -11.54 16.65 -12.29
CA THR A 668 -12.76 16.39 -13.08
C THR A 668 -13.97 16.09 -12.21
N LYS A 669 -13.79 15.41 -11.07
CA LYS A 669 -14.85 15.13 -10.09
C LYS A 669 -14.96 16.19 -9.00
N LYS A 670 -14.19 17.28 -9.12
CA LYS A 670 -14.21 18.43 -8.22
C LYS A 670 -14.12 18.00 -6.76
N LEU A 671 -13.15 17.12 -6.45
CA LEU A 671 -13.05 16.48 -5.13
C LEU A 671 -12.91 17.50 -3.99
N ALA A 672 -12.31 18.66 -4.24
CA ALA A 672 -12.25 19.76 -3.27
C ALA A 672 -13.65 20.30 -2.90
N ALA A 673 -14.51 20.54 -3.91
CA ALA A 673 -15.88 21.02 -3.68
C ALA A 673 -16.73 19.96 -2.98
N PHE A 674 -16.66 18.71 -3.46
CA PHE A 674 -17.32 17.58 -2.83
C PHE A 674 -16.89 17.42 -1.36
N TRP A 675 -15.58 17.50 -1.09
CA TRP A 675 -15.06 17.40 0.27
C TRP A 675 -15.62 18.49 1.18
N LYS A 676 -15.64 19.74 0.71
CA LYS A 676 -16.19 20.87 1.46
C LYS A 676 -17.65 20.63 1.84
N GLU A 677 -18.50 20.27 0.86
CA GLU A 677 -19.92 19.99 1.09
C GLU A 677 -20.11 18.80 2.04
N TRP A 678 -19.37 17.71 1.84
CA TRP A 678 -19.47 16.52 2.68
C TRP A 678 -19.02 16.81 4.12
N LYS A 679 -17.90 17.51 4.30
CA LYS A 679 -17.36 17.93 5.59
C LYS A 679 -18.38 18.80 6.34
N GLU A 680 -18.92 19.83 5.69
CA GLU A 680 -19.92 20.72 6.27
C GLU A 680 -21.19 19.97 6.69
N ALA A 681 -21.61 18.97 5.92
CA ALA A 681 -22.79 18.17 6.23
C ALA A 681 -22.55 17.18 7.37
N HIS A 682 -21.40 16.49 7.42
CA HIS A 682 -21.22 15.29 8.25
C HIS A 682 -20.25 15.45 9.42
N LEU A 683 -19.38 16.47 9.41
CA LEU A 683 -18.34 16.60 10.42
C LEU A 683 -18.60 17.76 11.39
N VAL A 684 -18.11 17.60 12.62
CA VAL A 684 -17.94 18.67 13.60
C VAL A 684 -16.48 18.67 14.07
N GLU A 685 -15.88 19.86 14.16
CA GLU A 685 -14.55 20.00 14.73
C GLU A 685 -14.61 19.78 16.24
N LYS A 686 -13.72 18.93 16.78
CA LYS A 686 -13.71 18.63 18.20
C LYS A 686 -13.05 19.77 18.98
N PRO A 687 -13.73 20.38 19.97
CA PRO A 687 -13.14 21.46 20.76
C PRO A 687 -11.79 21.05 21.36
N GLY A 688 -10.75 21.85 21.10
CA GLY A 688 -9.40 21.64 21.63
C GLY A 688 -8.63 20.48 20.99
N LYS A 689 -9.12 19.84 19.92
CA LYS A 689 -8.34 18.87 19.14
C LYS A 689 -8.38 19.20 17.65
N SER A 690 -7.25 19.07 16.97
CA SER A 690 -7.14 19.26 15.52
C SER A 690 -7.69 18.06 14.72
N VAL A 691 -8.80 17.46 15.16
CA VAL A 691 -9.42 16.28 14.56
C VAL A 691 -10.94 16.47 14.45
N TYR A 692 -11.52 15.88 13.42
CA TYR A 692 -12.96 15.92 13.17
C TYR A 692 -13.65 14.64 13.63
N GLU A 693 -14.89 14.76 14.08
CA GLU A 693 -15.77 13.63 14.41
C GLU A 693 -17.06 13.71 13.58
N LEU A 694 -17.72 12.57 13.37
CA LEU A 694 -19.02 12.54 12.71
C LEU A 694 -20.07 13.22 13.59
N LYS A 695 -20.93 14.03 12.97
CA LYS A 695 -22.11 14.58 13.64
C LYS A 695 -23.04 13.45 14.08
N PRO A 696 -23.74 13.57 15.22
CA PRO A 696 -24.69 12.56 15.68
C PRO A 696 -25.75 12.21 14.63
N GLN A 697 -26.25 13.18 13.86
CA GLN A 697 -27.25 12.93 12.81
C GLN A 697 -26.71 12.12 11.64
N ALA A 698 -25.40 12.11 11.42
CA ALA A 698 -24.77 11.27 10.40
C ALA A 698 -24.68 9.79 10.83
N VAL A 699 -24.98 9.50 12.11
CA VAL A 699 -24.97 8.14 12.68
C VAL A 699 -26.37 7.51 12.68
N ASP A 700 -27.43 8.32 12.52
CA ASP A 700 -28.82 7.87 12.54
C ASP A 700 -29.24 7.36 11.15
N VAL A 701 -28.79 6.15 10.82
CA VAL A 701 -29.09 5.46 9.54
C VAL A 701 -30.13 4.35 9.75
N SER A 702 -30.96 4.45 10.80
CA SER A 702 -31.97 3.43 11.15
C SER A 702 -33.04 3.26 10.09
#